data_AF-A0A1D6JJU5-F1
#
_entry.id   AF-A0A1D6JJU5-F1
#
_cell.length_a   1.000
_cell.length_b   1.000
_cell.length_c   1.000
_cell.angle_alpha   90.00
_cell.angle_beta   90.00
_cell.angle_gamma   90.00
#
_symmetry.space_group_name_H-M   'P 1'
#
loop_
_entity.id
_entity.type
_entity.pdbx_description
1 polymer ?
#
loop_
_entity_poly.entity_id
_entity_poly.type
_entity_poly.pdbx_seq_one_letter_code
_entity_poly.pdbx_strand_id
1 'polypeptide(L)'
;MSGLTSITQPMELGSEEPVTGIAQFLSNPAQVGVSESSVLLGGTIGAASNDLPVSSTTVTTNEITAMVPPPSTSAADRLGSILPELLNTGDALERYQQVAQKLEALIANDGKDVEIQSVIMEVPDILRRCVSRDEAALAVAQKVFKSLYDNTSNTTYVSWLLATLVAIRDVCKLVVKELTSWVIYSDEEKKFNIDIIFGLIRSELLNIGEYNVHLAKLIDGGRNKVATEFAMSLVQALFAHDPVGFTEFQNVLDALSKHTKRPGSPESLQQLIEIARNNVSTTTGFVAVKDEKVKLPKDKKVLATRANKEENTANEITLVDPNQVAVLFSEWCQMCNHVSASDAAYTRFVTQLQQDGLLKGDDISERFFRILTELAVTHSLVSEQIVAPGGSSQQSPQQPHISYFSIDSYAKLVVMVLKYSVEITPNKASILSKILSVTVRSIQKDAEEKKASFNPRPYFRLFINWLYDLTTTDGHHDSSNFQVLTAFANAFHMLQPLRVPAWSFAWLELVSHRSFMPKLLMCNSQKGWPFFQRLLVALLKFMEPYLRNAELPEAMDLLYKGTMRVLLVLLHDFPEFLCDYHFSFCDVIPSSCIQMRNVILSAFPRNMRLPDPSTPNLKIDLLAEISIAPRIMSDVDGALKSKQLKTEVDEYLKRPEGSSFLSDLNQKLLLPQNEASVAGTRYNVPLINSLVFYVGIQAVQQLQLNKANPSASVQQINHISPMDIFQIGTATDIFRSLITSLDTEGRYLLLNAIANQLRYPNSHTHYYSFITLYLFSEATQEITQEQITRVLLERLIVNRPHPWGLLITFIELIKNPRYNFWSRSFTHCAPEIEKLFESVARSCGAKVVDEGISVQDGSH
;
A
#
# COMPACT_ATOMS: atom_id res chain seq x y z
N MET A 1 57.14 16.98 33.95
CA MET A 1 58.46 16.87 33.29
C MET A 1 58.29 17.24 31.82
N SER A 2 59.38 17.59 31.13
CA SER A 2 59.44 17.71 29.66
C SER A 2 58.97 16.41 28.97
N GLY A 3 58.48 16.39 27.72
CA GLY A 3 58.97 17.14 26.54
C GLY A 3 60.17 16.37 25.95
N LEU A 4 60.30 16.08 24.65
CA LEU A 4 60.27 16.87 23.40
C LEU A 4 59.85 15.89 22.24
N THR A 5 59.65 16.15 20.92
CA THR A 5 59.51 17.27 19.93
C THR A 5 59.15 16.61 18.56
N SER A 6 58.70 17.24 17.47
CA SER A 6 57.92 18.47 17.14
C SER A 6 57.83 18.54 15.57
N ILE A 7 57.49 19.71 14.97
CA ILE A 7 57.73 20.10 13.54
C ILE A 7 56.83 19.43 12.46
N THR A 8 56.24 20.12 11.46
CA THR A 8 55.51 21.42 11.40
C THR A 8 54.64 21.50 10.13
N GLN A 9 53.70 22.46 10.08
CA GLN A 9 52.95 22.95 8.90
C GLN A 9 53.85 23.84 7.97
N PRO A 10 53.44 24.34 6.76
CA PRO A 10 52.07 24.70 6.34
C PRO A 10 51.66 24.51 4.83
N MET A 11 50.44 25.00 4.56
CA MET A 11 49.77 25.40 3.30
C MET A 11 50.54 25.46 1.97
N GLU A 12 49.80 25.18 0.89
CA GLU A 12 49.76 26.09 -0.27
C GLU A 12 48.33 26.15 -0.87
N LEU A 13 48.04 27.19 -1.66
CA LEU A 13 46.72 27.44 -2.30
C LEU A 13 46.86 27.31 -3.82
N GLY A 14 45.85 26.75 -4.50
CA GLY A 14 45.77 26.72 -5.96
C GLY A 14 44.32 26.81 -6.43
N SER A 15 44.02 27.81 -7.25
CA SER A 15 42.68 28.11 -7.77
C SER A 15 42.73 28.32 -9.28
N GLU A 16 41.90 27.61 -10.04
CA GLU A 16 41.58 27.97 -11.42
C GLU A 16 40.16 27.50 -11.80
N GLU A 17 39.64 28.03 -12.90
CA GLU A 17 38.20 28.15 -13.19
C GLU A 17 37.64 27.09 -14.19
N PRO A 18 36.32 27.03 -14.48
CA PRO A 18 35.67 25.80 -14.96
C PRO A 18 35.70 25.59 -16.48
N VAL A 19 35.43 24.35 -16.89
CA VAL A 19 35.15 23.94 -18.28
C VAL A 19 33.79 23.23 -18.35
N THR A 20 33.02 23.48 -19.41
CA THR A 20 31.62 23.04 -19.61
C THR A 20 31.45 21.87 -20.60
N GLY A 21 30.40 21.07 -20.40
CA GLY A 21 30.09 19.86 -21.19
C GLY A 21 30.77 18.59 -20.64
N ILE A 22 30.21 17.38 -20.76
CA ILE A 22 29.16 16.85 -21.66
C ILE A 22 28.09 16.07 -20.85
N ALA A 23 26.95 15.75 -21.47
CA ALA A 23 25.73 15.28 -20.81
C ALA A 23 25.69 13.78 -20.38
N GLN A 24 24.92 13.56 -19.31
CA GLN A 24 24.03 12.43 -19.02
C GLN A 24 24.31 11.04 -19.63
N PHE A 25 24.61 10.08 -18.74
CA PHE A 25 23.98 8.75 -18.79
C PHE A 25 23.40 8.44 -17.40
N LEU A 26 22.07 8.31 -17.31
CA LEU A 26 21.36 7.90 -16.09
C LEU A 26 20.74 6.52 -16.29
N SER A 27 21.05 5.59 -15.40
CA SER A 27 20.54 4.23 -15.44
C SER A 27 19.09 4.15 -14.96
N ASN A 28 18.22 3.46 -15.70
CA ASN A 28 16.83 3.23 -15.28
C ASN A 28 16.75 2.43 -13.97
N PRO A 29 15.93 2.84 -12.99
CA PRO A 29 15.39 1.94 -11.98
C PRO A 29 14.31 1.04 -12.60
N ALA A 30 14.23 -0.23 -12.20
CA ALA A 30 13.26 -1.17 -12.73
C ALA A 30 11.84 -0.89 -12.21
N GLN A 31 10.84 -0.97 -13.08
CA GLN A 31 9.43 -0.81 -12.72
C GLN A 31 8.86 -2.13 -12.14
N VAL A 32 7.96 -2.00 -11.16
CA VAL A 32 7.18 -3.12 -10.60
C VAL A 32 5.81 -3.13 -11.27
N GLY A 33 5.61 -4.07 -12.21
CA GLY A 33 4.34 -4.25 -12.90
C GLY A 33 3.22 -4.80 -12.00
N VAL A 34 1.98 -4.45 -12.33
CA VAL A 34 0.77 -4.93 -11.65
C VAL A 34 0.04 -5.91 -12.58
N SER A 35 -0.35 -7.07 -12.06
CA SER A 35 -1.14 -8.06 -12.80
C SER A 35 -2.43 -8.39 -12.05
N GLU A 36 -3.57 -8.14 -12.68
CA GLU A 36 -4.86 -8.72 -12.30
C GLU A 36 -5.21 -9.84 -13.30
N SER A 37 -5.70 -10.96 -12.79
CA SER A 37 -6.40 -11.96 -13.60
C SER A 37 -7.53 -12.59 -12.79
N SER A 38 -8.60 -12.99 -13.48
CA SER A 38 -9.90 -13.29 -12.89
C SER A 38 -10.14 -14.78 -12.67
N VAL A 39 -10.81 -15.13 -11.58
CA VAL A 39 -11.22 -16.51 -11.27
C VAL A 39 -12.67 -16.72 -11.74
N LEU A 40 -12.87 -17.74 -12.57
CA LEU A 40 -14.19 -18.22 -12.98
C LEU A 40 -14.81 -19.10 -11.88
N LEU A 41 -15.98 -18.71 -11.36
CA LEU A 41 -16.80 -19.56 -10.50
C LEU A 41 -17.73 -20.43 -11.34
N GLY A 42 -17.46 -21.74 -11.39
CA GLY A 42 -18.39 -22.73 -11.94
C GLY A 42 -19.44 -23.15 -10.91
N GLY A 43 -20.72 -23.04 -11.26
CA GLY A 43 -21.85 -23.43 -10.41
C GLY A 43 -22.84 -24.33 -11.13
N THR A 44 -23.00 -25.57 -10.66
CA THR A 44 -23.88 -26.60 -11.24
C THR A 44 -25.17 -26.73 -10.45
N ILE A 45 -26.33 -26.39 -11.02
CA ILE A 45 -27.66 -26.73 -10.47
C ILE A 45 -28.64 -27.13 -11.60
N GLY A 46 -29.28 -28.29 -11.40
CA GLY A 46 -30.72 -28.53 -11.58
C GLY A 46 -31.39 -28.28 -12.94
N ALA A 47 -31.92 -29.35 -13.54
CA ALA A 47 -32.84 -29.27 -14.67
C ALA A 47 -34.30 -29.07 -14.24
N ALA A 48 -35.07 -28.31 -15.04
CA ALA A 48 -36.53 -28.34 -15.11
C ALA A 48 -36.98 -27.95 -16.53
N SER A 49 -38.11 -28.50 -16.99
CA SER A 49 -38.59 -28.39 -18.38
C SER A 49 -39.68 -27.32 -18.55
N ASN A 50 -39.78 -26.72 -19.75
CA ASN A 50 -40.89 -27.01 -20.69
C ASN A 50 -40.84 -26.20 -22.01
N ASP A 51 -41.28 -26.88 -23.07
CA ASP A 51 -42.09 -26.43 -24.22
C ASP A 51 -41.65 -25.31 -25.21
N LEU A 52 -41.41 -25.79 -26.43
CA LEU A 52 -41.60 -25.19 -27.76
C LEU A 52 -43.11 -24.83 -28.01
N PRO A 53 -43.56 -24.17 -29.13
CA PRO A 53 -42.93 -24.18 -30.46
C PRO A 53 -43.02 -22.94 -31.40
N VAL A 54 -42.00 -22.84 -32.26
CA VAL A 54 -42.05 -22.67 -33.75
C VAL A 54 -43.04 -21.67 -34.39
N SER A 55 -42.48 -20.75 -35.18
CA SER A 55 -43.00 -20.45 -36.54
C SER A 55 -41.85 -20.16 -37.51
N SER A 56 -41.96 -20.59 -38.77
CA SER A 56 -40.86 -20.64 -39.75
C SER A 56 -41.32 -20.20 -41.14
N THR A 57 -40.50 -19.46 -41.89
CA THR A 57 -40.73 -19.26 -43.34
C THR A 57 -39.43 -19.25 -44.16
N THR A 58 -39.43 -20.05 -45.22
CA THR A 58 -38.48 -20.13 -46.35
C THR A 58 -38.76 -19.00 -47.38
N VAL A 59 -38.12 -18.79 -48.54
CA VAL A 59 -37.03 -19.42 -49.36
C VAL A 59 -36.15 -18.24 -49.90
N THR A 60 -35.10 -18.33 -50.75
CA THR A 60 -34.93 -18.88 -52.12
C THR A 60 -33.44 -19.07 -52.48
N THR A 61 -33.14 -19.75 -53.61
CA THR A 61 -31.80 -20.18 -54.05
C THR A 61 -31.29 -19.48 -55.33
N ASN A 62 -30.18 -20.01 -55.89
CA ASN A 62 -29.55 -19.74 -57.21
C ASN A 62 -28.45 -18.65 -57.20
N GLU A 63 -27.36 -18.72 -57.96
CA GLU A 63 -26.95 -19.68 -59.03
C GLU A 63 -25.40 -19.85 -59.11
N ILE A 64 -24.86 -20.76 -59.96
CA ILE A 64 -23.44 -21.15 -59.98
C ILE A 64 -22.86 -21.15 -61.41
N THR A 65 -21.68 -20.53 -61.63
CA THR A 65 -20.73 -20.96 -62.70
C THR A 65 -19.28 -20.53 -62.44
N ALA A 66 -18.34 -21.49 -62.56
CA ALA A 66 -16.94 -21.49 -63.05
C ALA A 66 -16.03 -20.21 -62.97
N MET A 67 -14.70 -20.29 -62.78
CA MET A 67 -13.77 -21.39 -63.15
C MET A 67 -12.38 -21.32 -62.43
N VAL A 68 -11.91 -22.46 -61.88
CA VAL A 68 -10.49 -22.91 -61.67
C VAL A 68 -9.54 -22.14 -60.68
N PRO A 69 -8.73 -22.85 -59.83
CA PRO A 69 -7.87 -22.27 -58.77
C PRO A 69 -6.35 -22.29 -59.08
N PRO A 70 -5.47 -21.79 -58.19
CA PRO A 70 -4.76 -22.69 -57.24
C PRO A 70 -4.35 -22.02 -55.88
N PRO A 71 -3.69 -22.74 -54.95
CA PRO A 71 -3.84 -24.14 -54.55
C PRO A 71 -4.41 -24.25 -53.11
N SER A 72 -4.80 -25.45 -52.68
CA SER A 72 -5.39 -25.70 -51.37
C SER A 72 -4.44 -26.35 -50.36
N THR A 73 -4.42 -25.87 -49.12
CA THR A 73 -4.17 -26.71 -47.93
C THR A 73 -5.34 -26.60 -46.96
N SER A 74 -5.91 -27.75 -46.66
CA SER A 74 -7.14 -27.99 -45.90
C SER A 74 -7.27 -27.25 -44.57
N ALA A 75 -8.30 -26.42 -44.44
CA ALA A 75 -8.87 -26.07 -43.14
C ALA A 75 -9.79 -27.21 -42.66
N ALA A 76 -9.25 -28.13 -41.85
CA ALA A 76 -9.98 -29.28 -41.33
C ALA A 76 -9.58 -29.62 -39.88
N ASP A 77 -9.51 -28.61 -39.00
CA ASP A 77 -9.62 -28.79 -37.54
C ASP A 77 -10.01 -27.48 -36.85
N ARG A 78 -11.32 -27.16 -36.86
CA ARG A 78 -11.89 -26.04 -36.10
C ARG A 78 -12.63 -26.54 -34.85
N LEU A 79 -11.86 -26.98 -33.86
CA LEU A 79 -12.31 -27.15 -32.48
C LEU A 79 -11.22 -26.84 -31.43
N GLY A 80 -10.30 -25.92 -31.78
CA GLY A 80 -9.33 -25.34 -30.86
C GLY A 80 -9.86 -24.08 -30.16
N SER A 81 -9.59 -23.94 -28.86
CA SER A 81 -9.96 -22.77 -28.06
C SER A 81 -9.14 -21.54 -28.45
N ILE A 82 -9.75 -20.59 -29.17
CA ILE A 82 -9.11 -19.31 -29.51
C ILE A 82 -9.31 -18.32 -28.34
N LEU A 83 -8.40 -18.36 -27.38
CA LEU A 83 -8.08 -17.16 -26.60
C LEU A 83 -7.23 -16.23 -27.48
N PRO A 84 -7.48 -14.90 -27.50
CA PRO A 84 -6.62 -13.97 -28.20
C PRO A 84 -5.21 -13.99 -27.60
N GLU A 85 -4.19 -14.00 -28.46
CA GLU A 85 -2.78 -13.92 -28.06
C GLU A 85 -2.53 -12.60 -27.30
N LEU A 86 -2.08 -12.73 -26.04
CA LEU A 86 -1.87 -11.61 -25.13
C LEU A 86 -0.55 -10.91 -25.42
N LEU A 87 -0.60 -9.58 -25.46
CA LEU A 87 0.52 -8.73 -25.86
C LEU A 87 1.40 -8.34 -24.67
N ASN A 88 2.72 -8.31 -24.86
CA ASN A 88 3.63 -7.65 -23.95
C ASN A 88 3.80 -6.16 -24.29
N THR A 89 4.46 -5.41 -23.41
CA THR A 89 4.69 -3.96 -23.53
C THR A 89 5.47 -3.57 -24.80
N GLY A 90 6.36 -4.44 -25.28
CA GLY A 90 7.08 -4.29 -26.55
C GLY A 90 6.15 -4.41 -27.76
N ASP A 91 5.34 -5.47 -27.83
CA ASP A 91 4.37 -5.67 -28.93
C ASP A 91 3.38 -4.51 -29.03
N ALA A 92 2.97 -3.96 -27.87
CA ALA A 92 2.12 -2.79 -27.79
C ALA A 92 2.77 -1.53 -28.37
N LEU A 93 4.06 -1.31 -28.07
CA LEU A 93 4.86 -0.20 -28.61
C LEU A 93 5.18 -0.34 -30.10
N GLU A 94 5.26 -1.56 -30.62
CA GLU A 94 5.41 -1.86 -32.05
C GLU A 94 4.10 -1.67 -32.81
N ARG A 95 2.98 -2.23 -32.32
CA ARG A 95 1.66 -2.02 -32.93
C ARG A 95 1.23 -0.56 -32.87
N TYR A 96 1.54 0.16 -31.79
CA TYR A 96 1.39 1.62 -31.75
C TYR A 96 2.27 2.32 -32.80
N GLN A 97 3.49 1.82 -33.10
CA GLN A 97 4.31 2.42 -34.15
C GLN A 97 3.67 2.28 -35.54
N GLN A 98 2.98 1.17 -35.80
CA GLN A 98 2.20 0.96 -37.02
C GLN A 98 0.97 1.90 -37.06
N VAL A 99 0.28 2.11 -35.93
CA VAL A 99 -0.82 3.09 -35.80
C VAL A 99 -0.33 4.52 -36.03
N ALA A 100 0.82 4.91 -35.47
CA ALA A 100 1.42 6.21 -35.70
C ALA A 100 1.77 6.42 -37.18
N GLN A 101 2.34 5.42 -37.86
CA GLN A 101 2.61 5.47 -39.30
C GLN A 101 1.33 5.58 -40.15
N LYS A 102 0.24 4.90 -39.78
CA LYS A 102 -1.09 5.10 -40.41
C LYS A 102 -1.58 6.53 -40.22
N LEU A 103 -1.46 7.08 -39.00
CA LEU A 103 -1.91 8.43 -38.66
C LEU A 103 -1.12 9.50 -39.43
N GLU A 104 0.21 9.38 -39.48
CA GLU A 104 1.10 10.25 -40.27
C GLU A 104 0.79 10.16 -41.77
N ALA A 105 0.54 8.95 -42.29
CA ALA A 105 0.14 8.76 -43.68
C ALA A 105 -1.24 9.35 -44.02
N LEU A 106 -2.22 9.30 -43.10
CA LEU A 106 -3.52 9.96 -43.29
C LEU A 106 -3.38 11.49 -43.25
N ILE A 107 -2.60 12.02 -42.31
CA ILE A 107 -2.35 13.47 -42.18
C ILE A 107 -1.59 14.01 -43.40
N ALA A 108 -0.67 13.24 -43.98
CA ALA A 108 0.05 13.62 -45.20
C ALA A 108 -0.80 13.59 -46.49
N ASN A 109 -2.04 13.09 -46.44
CA ASN A 109 -2.94 12.94 -47.59
C ASN A 109 -4.33 13.58 -47.36
N ASP A 110 -4.45 14.53 -46.42
CA ASP A 110 -5.73 15.18 -46.04
C ASP A 110 -6.88 14.18 -45.74
N GLY A 111 -6.54 13.09 -45.03
CA GLY A 111 -7.48 12.03 -44.63
C GLY A 111 -8.60 12.54 -43.72
N LYS A 112 -9.78 11.90 -43.78
CA LYS A 112 -10.98 12.42 -43.10
C LYS A 112 -10.96 12.14 -41.60
N ASP A 113 -11.55 13.03 -40.80
CA ASP A 113 -11.73 12.89 -39.35
C ASP A 113 -12.24 11.50 -38.91
N VAL A 114 -13.18 10.92 -39.66
CA VAL A 114 -13.75 9.59 -39.36
C VAL A 114 -12.74 8.46 -39.57
N GLU A 115 -11.89 8.58 -40.59
CA GLU A 115 -10.83 7.62 -40.91
C GLU A 115 -9.70 7.72 -39.86
N ILE A 116 -9.33 8.95 -39.49
CA ILE A 116 -8.36 9.24 -38.44
C ILE A 116 -8.84 8.75 -37.07
N GLN A 117 -10.09 9.06 -36.68
CA GLN A 117 -10.67 8.60 -35.42
C GLN A 117 -10.75 7.06 -35.37
N SER A 118 -11.03 6.39 -36.50
CA SER A 118 -10.99 4.92 -36.57
C SER A 118 -9.59 4.35 -36.30
N VAL A 119 -8.54 5.02 -36.76
CA VAL A 119 -7.13 4.62 -36.49
C VAL A 119 -6.75 4.89 -35.04
N ILE A 120 -7.19 6.01 -34.44
CA ILE A 120 -6.99 6.29 -33.00
C ILE A 120 -7.67 5.23 -32.12
N MET A 121 -8.85 4.74 -32.51
CA MET A 121 -9.57 3.69 -31.80
C MET A 121 -8.89 2.31 -31.84
N GLU A 122 -7.87 2.09 -32.70
CA GLU A 122 -7.02 0.90 -32.62
C GLU A 122 -6.18 0.89 -31.32
N VAL A 123 -5.80 2.06 -30.77
CA VAL A 123 -4.92 2.16 -29.59
C VAL A 123 -5.58 1.57 -28.33
N PRO A 124 -6.83 1.93 -27.95
CA PRO A 124 -7.54 1.23 -26.88
C PRO A 124 -7.60 -0.29 -27.05
N ASP A 125 -7.78 -0.79 -28.27
CA ASP A 125 -7.94 -2.22 -28.56
C ASP A 125 -6.61 -3.00 -28.57
N ILE A 126 -5.48 -2.33 -28.85
CA ILE A 126 -4.15 -2.86 -28.57
C ILE A 126 -3.96 -2.98 -27.05
N LEU A 127 -4.21 -1.90 -26.31
CA LEU A 127 -3.98 -1.84 -24.87
C LEU A 127 -4.86 -2.82 -24.07
N ARG A 128 -6.11 -3.02 -24.47
CA ARG A 128 -7.03 -4.02 -23.88
C ARG A 128 -6.55 -5.47 -24.04
N ARG A 129 -5.60 -5.75 -24.94
CA ARG A 129 -5.02 -7.09 -25.17
C ARG A 129 -3.64 -7.26 -24.50
N CYS A 130 -3.15 -6.26 -23.78
CA CYS A 130 -1.85 -6.31 -23.11
C CYS A 130 -1.93 -7.00 -21.73
N VAL A 131 -0.94 -7.84 -21.41
CA VAL A 131 -0.78 -8.48 -20.09
C VAL A 131 -0.63 -7.44 -18.97
N SER A 132 0.14 -6.38 -19.23
CA SER A 132 0.37 -5.27 -18.31
C SER A 132 -0.25 -4.00 -18.92
N ARG A 133 -1.58 -3.92 -18.92
CA ARG A 133 -2.36 -2.84 -19.58
C ARG A 133 -1.88 -1.44 -19.20
N ASP A 134 -1.70 -1.19 -17.91
CA ASP A 134 -1.40 0.15 -17.40
C ASP A 134 0.05 0.56 -17.70
N GLU A 135 0.99 -0.40 -17.70
CA GLU A 135 2.38 -0.22 -18.11
C GLU A 135 2.48 0.06 -19.62
N ALA A 136 1.81 -0.74 -20.45
CA ALA A 136 1.72 -0.53 -21.90
C ALA A 136 1.05 0.81 -22.23
N ALA A 137 0.01 1.19 -21.50
CA ALA A 137 -0.67 2.48 -21.68
C ALA A 137 0.26 3.65 -21.32
N LEU A 138 1.05 3.56 -20.25
CA LEU A 138 2.03 4.58 -19.88
C LEU A 138 3.18 4.66 -20.88
N ALA A 139 3.71 3.53 -21.35
CA ALA A 139 4.78 3.50 -22.34
C ALA A 139 4.34 4.07 -23.71
N VAL A 140 3.12 3.74 -24.15
CA VAL A 140 2.52 4.33 -25.36
C VAL A 140 2.21 5.82 -25.15
N ALA A 141 1.62 6.21 -24.01
CA ALA A 141 1.40 7.62 -23.69
C ALA A 141 2.71 8.43 -23.65
N GLN A 142 3.83 7.84 -23.21
CA GLN A 142 5.14 8.49 -23.22
C GLN A 142 5.65 8.74 -24.65
N LYS A 143 5.42 7.81 -25.60
CA LYS A 143 5.65 8.06 -27.04
C LYS A 143 4.78 9.22 -27.54
N VAL A 144 3.46 9.15 -27.32
CA VAL A 144 2.49 10.18 -27.79
C VAL A 144 2.83 11.56 -27.22
N PHE A 145 3.14 11.64 -25.91
CA PHE A 145 3.51 12.87 -25.22
C PHE A 145 4.80 13.48 -25.75
N LYS A 146 5.80 12.66 -26.13
CA LYS A 146 6.98 13.16 -26.83
C LYS A 146 6.61 13.71 -28.22
N SER A 147 5.81 12.95 -28.99
CA SER A 147 5.36 13.35 -30.33
C SER A 147 4.59 14.69 -30.34
N LEU A 148 3.86 15.04 -29.28
CA LEU A 148 3.21 16.37 -29.16
C LEU A 148 4.22 17.52 -29.29
N TYR A 149 5.32 17.47 -28.53
CA TYR A 149 6.34 18.50 -28.56
C TYR A 149 7.18 18.48 -29.84
N ASP A 150 7.47 17.27 -30.35
CA ASP A 150 8.21 17.07 -31.60
C ASP A 150 7.42 17.60 -32.83
N ASN A 151 6.10 17.83 -32.74
CA ASN A 151 5.20 18.23 -33.85
C ASN A 151 4.39 19.52 -33.62
N THR A 152 4.86 20.41 -32.76
CA THR A 152 4.20 21.69 -32.38
C THR A 152 3.73 22.57 -33.54
N SER A 153 4.34 22.47 -34.72
CA SER A 153 4.01 23.26 -35.92
C SER A 153 2.75 22.78 -36.68
N ASN A 154 2.21 21.59 -36.38
CA ASN A 154 1.03 21.04 -37.04
C ASN A 154 -0.14 20.91 -36.05
N THR A 155 -0.96 21.96 -35.95
CA THR A 155 -2.12 22.03 -35.04
C THR A 155 -3.09 20.86 -35.19
N THR A 156 -3.29 20.38 -36.43
CA THR A 156 -4.14 19.22 -36.73
C THR A 156 -3.54 17.94 -36.15
N TYR A 157 -2.24 17.69 -36.34
CA TYR A 157 -1.57 16.52 -35.76
C TYR A 157 -1.54 16.58 -34.22
N VAL A 158 -1.28 17.76 -33.64
CA VAL A 158 -1.36 18.00 -32.19
C VAL A 158 -2.76 17.66 -31.64
N SER A 159 -3.83 18.04 -32.34
CA SER A 159 -5.20 17.67 -31.97
C SER A 159 -5.43 16.15 -31.94
N TRP A 160 -4.93 15.42 -32.95
CA TRP A 160 -5.06 13.96 -33.01
C TRP A 160 -4.17 13.23 -31.99
N LEU A 161 -3.00 13.78 -31.65
CA LEU A 161 -2.16 13.27 -30.56
C LEU A 161 -2.80 13.50 -29.18
N LEU A 162 -3.48 14.63 -28.96
CA LEU A 162 -4.31 14.87 -27.77
C LEU A 162 -5.49 13.90 -27.70
N ALA A 163 -6.22 13.70 -28.81
CA ALA A 163 -7.29 12.69 -28.90
C ALA A 163 -6.77 11.26 -28.64
N THR A 164 -5.55 10.95 -29.07
CA THR A 164 -4.87 9.68 -28.75
C THR A 164 -4.57 9.56 -27.25
N LEU A 165 -4.07 10.61 -26.59
CA LEU A 165 -3.91 10.61 -25.13
C LEU A 165 -5.25 10.46 -24.40
N VAL A 166 -6.35 11.05 -24.89
CA VAL A 166 -7.71 10.84 -24.34
C VAL A 166 -8.16 9.39 -24.49
N ALA A 167 -7.94 8.77 -25.66
CA ALA A 167 -8.25 7.36 -25.88
C ALA A 167 -7.46 6.43 -24.92
N ILE A 168 -6.20 6.75 -24.62
CA ILE A 168 -5.38 6.01 -23.65
C ILE A 168 -5.83 6.29 -22.21
N ARG A 169 -6.13 7.55 -21.85
CA ARG A 169 -6.70 8.00 -20.55
C ARG A 169 -7.96 7.23 -20.19
N ASP A 170 -8.78 6.89 -21.17
CA ASP A 170 -10.04 6.17 -20.97
C ASP A 170 -9.88 4.65 -20.86
N VAL A 171 -8.66 4.14 -21.08
CA VAL A 171 -8.24 2.77 -20.75
C VAL A 171 -7.40 2.71 -19.47
N CYS A 172 -6.54 3.70 -19.21
CA CYS A 172 -5.66 3.78 -18.04
C CYS A 172 -5.71 5.18 -17.40
N LYS A 173 -6.36 5.28 -16.24
CA LYS A 173 -6.55 6.56 -15.52
C LYS A 173 -5.27 7.10 -14.85
N LEU A 174 -4.21 6.28 -14.71
CA LEU A 174 -2.91 6.73 -14.20
C LEU A 174 -2.22 7.73 -15.14
N VAL A 175 -2.56 7.71 -16.44
CA VAL A 175 -1.97 8.56 -17.48
C VAL A 175 -2.07 10.06 -17.13
N VAL A 176 -3.18 10.51 -16.53
CA VAL A 176 -3.35 11.93 -16.12
C VAL A 176 -2.29 12.36 -15.09
N LYS A 177 -2.00 11.50 -14.11
CA LYS A 177 -0.99 11.76 -13.07
C LYS A 177 0.42 11.78 -13.66
N GLU A 178 0.73 10.83 -14.54
CA GLU A 178 2.06 10.76 -15.14
C GLU A 178 2.29 11.88 -16.18
N LEU A 179 1.30 12.23 -17.01
CA LEU A 179 1.34 13.41 -17.87
C LEU A 179 1.55 14.70 -17.06
N THR A 180 0.85 14.85 -15.93
CA THR A 180 1.05 15.99 -15.01
C THR A 180 2.49 16.03 -14.49
N SER A 181 3.03 14.87 -14.10
CA SER A 181 4.41 14.76 -13.63
C SER A 181 5.41 15.09 -14.74
N TRP A 182 5.23 14.58 -15.96
CA TRP A 182 6.12 14.84 -17.09
C TRP A 182 6.12 16.32 -17.50
N VAL A 183 4.97 16.99 -17.46
CA VAL A 183 4.88 18.46 -17.64
C VAL A 183 5.55 19.23 -16.51
N ILE A 184 5.35 18.83 -15.25
CA ILE A 184 5.94 19.49 -14.07
C ILE A 184 7.47 19.41 -14.09
N TYR A 185 8.03 18.27 -14.51
CA TYR A 185 9.46 17.99 -14.52
C TYR A 185 10.17 18.18 -15.87
N SER A 186 9.49 18.66 -16.92
CA SER A 186 10.12 18.96 -18.22
C SER A 186 11.08 20.15 -18.17
N ASP A 187 11.79 20.36 -19.27
CA ASP A 187 12.53 21.60 -19.58
C ASP A 187 11.55 22.79 -19.75
N GLU A 188 12.04 24.03 -19.58
CA GLU A 188 11.19 25.24 -19.58
C GLU A 188 10.44 25.45 -20.92
N GLU A 189 11.09 25.19 -22.05
CA GLU A 189 10.48 25.30 -23.39
C GLU A 189 9.22 24.43 -23.56
N LYS A 190 9.20 23.25 -22.93
CA LYS A 190 8.06 22.32 -22.96
C LYS A 190 7.02 22.67 -21.89
N LYS A 191 7.49 23.17 -20.74
CA LYS A 191 6.67 23.55 -19.57
C LYS A 191 5.80 24.77 -19.82
N PHE A 192 6.30 25.68 -20.66
CA PHE A 192 5.69 26.96 -21.01
C PHE A 192 5.19 27.00 -22.47
N ASN A 193 5.04 25.84 -23.13
CA ASN A 193 4.37 25.76 -24.44
C ASN A 193 2.85 25.95 -24.25
N ILE A 194 2.32 27.11 -24.64
CA ILE A 194 0.92 27.46 -24.38
C ILE A 194 -0.08 26.53 -25.07
N ASP A 195 0.14 26.19 -26.34
CA ASP A 195 -0.81 25.43 -27.14
C ASP A 195 -0.97 23.98 -26.65
N ILE A 196 0.14 23.31 -26.30
CA ILE A 196 0.11 21.96 -25.74
C ILE A 196 -0.49 21.97 -24.33
N ILE A 197 -0.08 22.90 -23.45
CA ILE A 197 -0.63 22.95 -22.09
C ILE A 197 -2.13 23.26 -22.10
N PHE A 198 -2.57 24.21 -22.93
CA PHE A 198 -3.98 24.54 -23.12
C PHE A 198 -4.76 23.32 -23.64
N GLY A 199 -4.25 22.65 -24.69
CA GLY A 199 -4.85 21.43 -25.23
C GLY A 199 -4.95 20.28 -24.21
N LEU A 200 -3.91 20.07 -23.40
CA LEU A 200 -3.89 19.08 -22.32
C LEU A 200 -4.90 19.40 -21.21
N ILE A 201 -5.03 20.66 -20.80
CA ILE A 201 -6.03 21.10 -19.81
C ILE A 201 -7.45 20.85 -20.35
N ARG A 202 -7.76 21.30 -21.57
CA ARG A 202 -9.09 21.12 -22.18
C ARG A 202 -9.47 19.66 -22.46
N SER A 203 -8.48 18.77 -22.54
CA SER A 203 -8.67 17.33 -22.71
C SER A 203 -8.79 16.56 -21.38
N GLU A 204 -8.78 17.27 -20.24
CA GLU A 204 -8.73 16.70 -18.88
C GLU A 204 -7.51 15.75 -18.69
N LEU A 205 -6.40 16.04 -19.38
CA LEU A 205 -5.18 15.23 -19.36
C LEU A 205 -4.16 15.66 -18.29
N LEU A 206 -4.48 16.71 -17.52
CA LEU A 206 -3.68 17.19 -16.40
C LEU A 206 -4.52 17.29 -15.12
N ASN A 207 -3.90 16.98 -13.98
CA ASN A 207 -4.45 17.26 -12.66
C ASN A 207 -4.33 18.77 -12.40
N ILE A 208 -5.40 19.51 -12.70
CA ILE A 208 -5.44 20.98 -12.63
C ILE A 208 -5.06 21.49 -11.23
N GLY A 209 -5.48 20.81 -10.15
CA GLY A 209 -5.13 21.20 -8.78
C GLY A 209 -3.62 21.13 -8.50
N GLU A 210 -2.95 20.08 -8.97
CA GLU A 210 -1.50 19.89 -8.80
C GLU A 210 -0.70 20.83 -9.72
N TYR A 211 -1.14 20.99 -10.97
CA TYR A 211 -0.53 21.90 -11.94
C TYR A 211 -0.66 23.38 -11.50
N ASN A 212 -1.83 23.80 -11.01
CA ASN A 212 -2.09 25.13 -10.47
C ASN A 212 -1.16 25.45 -9.28
N VAL A 213 -1.01 24.52 -8.33
CA VAL A 213 -0.09 24.69 -7.19
C VAL A 213 1.37 24.75 -7.65
N HIS A 214 1.76 24.02 -8.69
CA HIS A 214 3.11 24.10 -9.25
C HIS A 214 3.37 25.44 -9.97
N LEU A 215 2.48 25.85 -10.87
CA LEU A 215 2.61 27.11 -11.62
C LEU A 215 2.57 28.34 -10.69
N ALA A 216 1.73 28.32 -9.64
CA ALA A 216 1.71 29.35 -8.60
C ALA A 216 3.05 29.49 -7.85
N LYS A 217 3.80 28.39 -7.67
CA LYS A 217 5.17 28.42 -7.12
C LYS A 217 6.17 28.97 -8.13
N LEU A 218 6.10 28.55 -9.40
CA LEU A 218 7.01 29.01 -10.46
C LEU A 218 6.95 30.53 -10.70
N ILE A 219 5.77 31.13 -10.58
CA ILE A 219 5.59 32.60 -10.66
C ILE A 219 6.45 33.33 -9.61
N ASP A 220 6.61 32.75 -8.42
CA ASP A 220 7.51 33.23 -7.36
C ASP A 220 7.33 34.73 -7.02
N GLY A 221 6.06 35.16 -6.83
CA GLY A 221 5.70 36.57 -6.60
C GLY A 221 5.95 37.48 -7.80
N GLY A 222 6.10 36.90 -8.99
CA GLY A 222 6.56 37.54 -10.22
C GLY A 222 8.05 37.87 -10.20
N ARG A 223 8.87 37.00 -9.62
CA ARG A 223 10.34 37.01 -9.83
C ARG A 223 10.72 36.27 -11.11
N ASN A 224 10.04 35.16 -11.44
CA ASN A 224 10.19 34.49 -12.73
C ASN A 224 9.29 35.17 -13.77
N LYS A 225 9.89 35.97 -14.65
CA LYS A 225 9.15 36.66 -15.71
C LYS A 225 8.49 35.69 -16.70
N VAL A 226 9.23 34.69 -17.16
CA VAL A 226 8.75 33.70 -18.16
C VAL A 226 7.53 32.95 -17.63
N ALA A 227 7.59 32.43 -16.40
CA ALA A 227 6.45 31.76 -15.78
C ALA A 227 5.26 32.71 -15.51
N THR A 228 5.51 34.00 -15.28
CA THR A 228 4.46 35.01 -15.07
C THR A 228 3.76 35.36 -16.39
N GLU A 229 4.54 35.62 -17.45
CA GLU A 229 4.05 35.92 -18.80
C GLU A 229 3.29 34.73 -19.40
N PHE A 230 3.82 33.52 -19.24
CA PHE A 230 3.12 32.28 -19.55
C PHE A 230 1.81 32.13 -18.76
N ALA A 231 1.83 32.31 -17.43
CA ALA A 231 0.62 32.16 -16.61
C ALA A 231 -0.47 33.18 -16.95
N MET A 232 -0.10 34.43 -17.26
CA MET A 232 -1.05 35.44 -17.76
C MET A 232 -1.67 35.00 -19.09
N SER A 233 -0.84 34.52 -20.03
CA SER A 233 -1.28 34.11 -21.36
C SER A 233 -2.17 32.86 -21.31
N LEU A 234 -1.84 31.88 -20.47
CA LEU A 234 -2.65 30.68 -20.25
C LEU A 234 -4.00 31.02 -19.61
N VAL A 235 -4.04 31.91 -18.61
CA VAL A 235 -5.30 32.38 -18.00
C VAL A 235 -6.16 33.15 -19.02
N GLN A 236 -5.56 33.94 -19.91
CA GLN A 236 -6.28 34.58 -21.03
C GLN A 236 -6.87 33.56 -21.99
N ALA A 237 -6.09 32.57 -22.43
CA ALA A 237 -6.53 31.53 -23.35
C ALA A 237 -7.68 30.68 -22.76
N LEU A 238 -7.58 30.28 -21.49
CA LEU A 238 -8.65 29.58 -20.77
C LEU A 238 -9.90 30.46 -20.64
N PHE A 239 -9.77 31.71 -20.19
CA PHE A 239 -10.90 32.62 -20.00
C PHE A 239 -11.66 32.93 -21.30
N ALA A 240 -10.96 33.05 -22.42
CA ALA A 240 -11.58 33.27 -23.74
C ALA A 240 -12.42 32.09 -24.25
N HIS A 241 -12.30 30.91 -23.61
CA HIS A 241 -12.80 29.65 -24.14
C HIS A 241 -13.66 28.81 -23.17
N ASP A 242 -13.53 29.02 -21.86
CA ASP A 242 -14.47 28.55 -20.82
C ASP A 242 -14.36 29.43 -19.55
N PRO A 243 -15.35 30.29 -19.26
CA PRO A 243 -15.33 31.15 -18.07
C PRO A 243 -15.75 30.44 -16.77
N VAL A 244 -16.20 29.18 -16.81
CA VAL A 244 -16.72 28.44 -15.64
C VAL A 244 -15.61 27.70 -14.89
N GLY A 245 -14.61 27.15 -15.58
CA GLY A 245 -13.44 26.48 -14.98
C GLY A 245 -12.49 27.40 -14.19
N PHE A 246 -12.83 28.69 -14.07
CA PHE A 246 -12.00 29.73 -13.46
C PHE A 246 -11.70 29.52 -11.96
N THR A 247 -12.61 28.84 -11.24
CA THR A 247 -12.45 28.53 -9.81
C THR A 247 -11.25 27.61 -9.52
N GLU A 248 -10.86 26.77 -10.47
CA GLU A 248 -9.80 25.77 -10.27
C GLU A 248 -8.38 26.37 -10.31
N PHE A 249 -8.23 27.60 -10.82
CA PHE A 249 -6.95 28.31 -10.98
C PHE A 249 -6.64 29.34 -9.86
N GLN A 250 -7.36 29.29 -8.73
CA GLN A 250 -7.24 30.29 -7.66
C GLN A 250 -5.80 30.53 -7.15
N ASN A 251 -4.95 29.50 -7.00
CA ASN A 251 -3.57 29.68 -6.54
C ASN A 251 -2.71 30.52 -7.49
N VAL A 252 -2.83 30.32 -8.81
CA VAL A 252 -2.17 31.14 -9.84
C VAL A 252 -2.71 32.57 -9.82
N LEU A 253 -4.03 32.75 -9.69
CA LEU A 253 -4.67 34.06 -9.59
C LEU A 253 -4.25 34.82 -8.32
N ASP A 254 -4.06 34.11 -7.20
CA ASP A 254 -3.52 34.64 -5.95
C ASP A 254 -2.02 34.97 -6.03
N ALA A 255 -1.25 34.27 -6.87
CA ALA A 255 0.15 34.60 -7.14
C ALA A 255 0.26 35.86 -8.03
N LEU A 256 -0.54 35.92 -9.09
CA LEU A 256 -0.62 37.05 -10.02
C LEU A 256 -1.17 38.34 -9.36
N SER A 257 -2.20 38.23 -8.51
CA SER A 257 -2.77 39.39 -7.79
C SER A 257 -1.93 39.90 -6.60
N LYS A 258 -0.87 39.17 -6.22
CA LYS A 258 0.20 39.70 -5.36
C LYS A 258 1.20 40.55 -6.17
N HIS A 259 1.30 40.35 -7.48
CA HIS A 259 2.22 41.08 -8.36
C HIS A 259 1.69 42.48 -8.74
N THR A 260 0.39 42.65 -8.96
CA THR A 260 -0.25 43.96 -9.27
C THR A 260 -0.11 45.03 -8.19
N LYS A 261 0.39 44.68 -7.00
CA LYS A 261 0.65 45.60 -5.89
C LYS A 261 2.03 46.27 -5.94
N ARG A 262 2.82 46.03 -7.00
CA ARG A 262 4.12 46.69 -7.25
C ARG A 262 4.00 47.77 -8.34
N PRO A 263 4.75 48.89 -8.24
CA PRO A 263 4.80 49.87 -9.31
C PRO A 263 5.32 49.26 -10.63
N GLY A 264 4.64 49.52 -11.74
CA GLY A 264 5.04 49.03 -13.08
C GLY A 264 4.36 47.74 -13.56
N SER A 265 3.26 47.29 -12.95
CA SER A 265 2.48 46.16 -13.48
C SER A 265 1.80 46.50 -14.82
N PRO A 266 1.75 45.58 -15.81
CA PRO A 266 1.04 45.82 -17.08
C PRO A 266 -0.49 45.91 -16.90
N GLU A 267 -1.12 46.80 -17.67
CA GLU A 267 -2.56 47.11 -17.55
C GLU A 267 -3.48 45.91 -17.86
N SER A 268 -3.05 45.03 -18.79
CA SER A 268 -3.76 43.79 -19.14
C SER A 268 -3.94 42.84 -17.95
N LEU A 269 -3.01 42.84 -17.00
CA LEU A 269 -3.10 42.05 -15.77
C LEU A 269 -4.14 42.61 -14.79
N GLN A 270 -4.35 43.93 -14.80
CA GLN A 270 -5.36 44.58 -13.95
C GLN A 270 -6.78 44.29 -14.47
N GLN A 271 -6.99 44.41 -15.79
CA GLN A 271 -8.25 44.10 -16.45
C GLN A 271 -8.69 42.64 -16.24
N LEU A 272 -7.77 41.67 -16.36
CA LEU A 272 -8.03 40.26 -16.05
C LEU A 272 -8.60 40.05 -14.64
N ILE A 273 -7.97 40.66 -13.63
CA ILE A 273 -8.32 40.49 -12.22
C ILE A 273 -9.65 41.20 -11.87
N GLU A 274 -10.00 42.25 -12.60
CA GLU A 274 -11.28 42.94 -12.46
C GLU A 274 -12.45 42.14 -13.07
N ILE A 275 -12.28 41.63 -14.30
CA ILE A 275 -13.24 40.74 -14.96
C ILE A 275 -13.50 39.47 -14.12
N ALA A 276 -12.42 38.85 -13.62
CA ALA A 276 -12.45 37.72 -12.71
C ALA A 276 -13.32 37.97 -11.47
N ARG A 277 -13.15 39.13 -10.82
CA ARG A 277 -13.86 39.50 -9.58
C ARG A 277 -15.33 39.80 -9.82
N ASN A 278 -15.68 40.32 -10.99
CA ASN A 278 -17.07 40.63 -11.35
C ASN A 278 -17.90 39.36 -11.57
N ASN A 279 -17.36 38.32 -12.21
CA ASN A 279 -18.09 37.07 -12.45
C ASN A 279 -18.31 36.22 -11.18
N VAL A 280 -17.43 36.31 -10.18
CA VAL A 280 -17.67 35.70 -8.84
C VAL A 280 -18.80 36.41 -8.09
N SER A 281 -19.11 37.66 -8.44
CA SER A 281 -20.11 38.49 -7.76
C SER A 281 -21.54 38.29 -8.30
N THR A 282 -21.72 37.71 -9.49
CA THR A 282 -23.05 37.51 -10.12
C THR A 282 -23.75 36.21 -9.74
N THR A 283 -23.04 35.21 -9.22
CA THR A 283 -23.62 33.93 -8.75
C THR A 283 -24.14 33.96 -7.31
N THR A 284 -23.93 35.05 -6.56
CA THR A 284 -24.37 35.20 -5.15
C THR A 284 -25.50 36.23 -4.96
N GLY A 285 -26.47 36.22 -5.88
CA GLY A 285 -27.58 37.17 -5.88
C GLY A 285 -28.67 36.91 -4.84
N PHE A 286 -28.55 37.49 -3.64
CA PHE A 286 -29.72 37.75 -2.78
C PHE A 286 -29.66 39.07 -2.01
N VAL A 287 -30.48 40.02 -2.50
CA VAL A 287 -31.06 41.21 -1.84
C VAL A 287 -30.35 41.77 -0.58
N ALA A 288 -29.48 42.77 -0.77
CA ALA A 288 -29.07 43.68 0.30
C ALA A 288 -30.01 44.90 0.35
N VAL A 289 -30.91 44.96 1.34
CA VAL A 289 -31.70 46.17 1.64
C VAL A 289 -30.79 47.19 2.33
N LYS A 290 -30.72 48.41 1.78
CA LYS A 290 -30.14 49.57 2.48
C LYS A 290 -31.09 50.04 3.58
N ASP A 291 -30.54 50.49 4.70
CA ASP A 291 -31.25 51.37 5.62
C ASP A 291 -30.34 52.48 6.17
N GLU A 292 -30.92 53.61 6.57
CA GLU A 292 -30.21 54.86 6.88
C GLU A 292 -30.17 55.23 8.37
N LYS A 293 -29.29 56.18 8.70
CA LYS A 293 -29.09 56.67 10.08
C LYS A 293 -30.25 57.55 10.56
N VAL A 294 -31.03 57.10 11.55
CA VAL A 294 -31.88 57.99 12.37
C VAL A 294 -31.63 57.80 13.88
N LYS A 295 -31.94 58.86 14.65
CA LYS A 295 -31.43 59.17 16.00
C LYS A 295 -32.17 58.46 17.15
N LEU A 296 -31.47 58.37 18.28
CA LEU A 296 -32.02 58.05 19.61
C LEU A 296 -33.03 59.11 20.11
N PRO A 297 -34.00 58.74 20.97
CA PRO A 297 -34.12 59.38 22.29
C PRO A 297 -34.35 58.39 23.45
N LYS A 298 -34.54 58.91 24.68
CA LYS A 298 -34.32 58.20 25.96
C LYS A 298 -35.59 57.75 26.72
N ASP A 299 -35.30 56.98 27.78
CA ASP A 299 -35.97 56.93 29.10
C ASP A 299 -37.36 56.27 29.24
N LYS A 300 -37.37 55.12 29.92
CA LYS A 300 -38.09 54.96 31.20
C LYS A 300 -37.57 53.80 32.05
N LYS A 301 -38.05 53.72 33.31
CA LYS A 301 -37.42 53.04 34.45
C LYS A 301 -38.35 51.99 35.08
N VAL A 302 -37.74 50.94 35.67
CA VAL A 302 -38.22 50.18 36.85
C VAL A 302 -39.52 49.39 36.70
N LEU A 303 -39.43 48.05 36.77
CA LEU A 303 -39.74 47.37 38.04
C LEU A 303 -38.90 46.09 38.19
N ALA A 304 -38.69 45.65 39.43
CA ALA A 304 -38.03 44.41 39.77
C ALA A 304 -38.92 43.61 40.73
N THR A 305 -38.90 42.28 40.61
CA THR A 305 -39.60 41.37 41.52
C THR A 305 -38.63 40.23 41.91
N ARG A 306 -38.68 39.79 43.17
CA ARG A 306 -37.59 39.00 43.79
C ARG A 306 -38.16 37.92 44.71
N ALA A 307 -38.08 36.66 44.27
CA ALA A 307 -38.29 35.44 45.06
C ALA A 307 -37.69 34.26 44.29
N ASN A 308 -37.10 33.23 44.89
CA ASN A 308 -36.62 33.08 46.27
C ASN A 308 -35.34 32.22 46.27
N LYS A 309 -34.53 32.30 47.33
CA LYS A 309 -33.51 31.28 47.61
C LYS A 309 -34.18 30.09 48.30
N GLU A 310 -33.84 28.88 47.89
CA GLU A 310 -33.68 27.75 48.81
C GLU A 310 -32.27 27.17 48.58
N GLU A 311 -31.58 26.83 49.66
CA GLU A 311 -30.21 26.32 49.63
C GLU A 311 -30.24 24.81 49.86
N ASN A 312 -29.62 24.04 48.96
CA ASN A 312 -29.35 22.62 49.18
C ASN A 312 -27.95 22.28 48.68
N THR A 313 -26.96 22.48 49.56
CA THR A 313 -25.54 22.40 49.24
C THR A 313 -25.04 20.95 49.27
N ALA A 314 -25.13 20.24 48.14
CA ALA A 314 -24.51 18.92 47.97
C ALA A 314 -24.06 18.68 46.52
N ASN A 315 -22.74 18.65 46.31
CA ASN A 315 -22.06 18.13 45.12
C ASN A 315 -22.47 18.73 43.76
N GLU A 316 -22.21 20.02 43.55
CA GLU A 316 -22.02 20.54 42.18
C GLU A 316 -20.77 19.89 41.55
N ILE A 317 -20.97 18.85 40.74
CA ILE A 317 -20.04 18.54 39.66
C ILE A 317 -20.16 19.70 38.67
N THR A 318 -19.06 20.39 38.39
CA THR A 318 -19.00 21.52 37.44
C THR A 318 -19.26 21.07 36.01
N LEU A 319 -20.55 20.93 35.68
CA LEU A 319 -21.06 20.52 34.39
C LEU A 319 -20.76 21.60 33.33
N VAL A 320 -19.77 21.35 32.48
CA VAL A 320 -19.58 22.12 31.25
C VAL A 320 -20.88 22.05 30.43
N ASP A 321 -21.49 23.21 30.20
CA ASP A 321 -22.71 23.38 29.41
C ASP A 321 -22.39 23.19 27.92
N PRO A 322 -23.04 22.24 27.22
CA PRO A 322 -22.88 22.08 25.78
C PRO A 322 -23.18 23.36 24.98
N ASN A 323 -24.09 24.23 25.45
CA ASN A 323 -24.41 25.48 24.76
C ASN A 323 -23.22 26.46 24.80
N GLN A 324 -22.55 26.58 25.95
CA GLN A 324 -21.33 27.39 26.08
C GLN A 324 -20.22 26.90 25.13
N VAL A 325 -20.03 25.58 25.02
CA VAL A 325 -19.05 24.99 24.08
C VAL A 325 -19.46 25.22 22.63
N ALA A 326 -20.75 25.17 22.30
CA ALA A 326 -21.26 25.47 20.96
C ALA A 326 -21.04 26.95 20.56
N VAL A 327 -21.18 27.89 21.50
CA VAL A 327 -20.84 29.31 21.27
C VAL A 327 -19.35 29.47 21.00
N LEU A 328 -18.48 28.98 21.90
CA LEU A 328 -17.02 29.04 21.75
C LEU A 328 -16.55 28.38 20.43
N PHE A 329 -17.12 27.25 20.05
CA PHE A 329 -16.80 26.58 18.80
C PHE A 329 -17.27 27.38 17.57
N SER A 330 -18.41 28.05 17.66
CA SER A 330 -18.92 28.92 16.59
C SER A 330 -18.05 30.16 16.41
N GLU A 331 -17.62 30.80 17.50
CA GLU A 331 -16.66 31.92 17.49
C GLU A 331 -15.33 31.51 16.86
N TRP A 332 -14.80 30.34 17.23
CA TRP A 332 -13.58 29.78 16.63
C TRP A 332 -13.73 29.53 15.13
N CYS A 333 -14.86 28.93 14.70
CA CYS A 333 -15.14 28.68 13.28
C CYS A 333 -15.26 30.00 12.50
N GLN A 334 -15.93 31.02 13.04
CA GLN A 334 -15.99 32.36 12.43
C GLN A 334 -14.60 32.96 12.28
N MET A 335 -13.76 32.91 13.33
CA MET A 335 -12.38 33.38 13.27
C MET A 335 -11.55 32.60 12.22
N CYS A 336 -11.79 31.30 12.04
CA CYS A 336 -11.12 30.50 11.00
C CYS A 336 -11.59 30.82 9.57
N ASN A 337 -12.79 31.38 9.40
CA ASN A 337 -13.31 31.82 8.10
C ASN A 337 -12.70 33.16 7.63
N HIS A 338 -12.15 33.96 8.55
CA HIS A 338 -11.54 35.25 8.20
C HIS A 338 -10.10 35.10 7.69
N VAL A 339 -9.91 35.37 6.39
CA VAL A 339 -8.62 35.32 5.67
C VAL A 339 -7.50 36.17 6.33
N SER A 340 -7.85 37.14 7.18
CA SER A 340 -6.93 38.02 7.91
C SER A 340 -6.63 37.60 9.37
N ALA A 341 -7.13 36.46 9.85
CA ALA A 341 -6.94 36.02 11.23
C ALA A 341 -5.48 35.58 11.50
N SER A 342 -4.77 36.39 12.29
CA SER A 342 -3.34 36.24 12.59
C SER A 342 -3.05 35.30 13.77
N ASP A 343 -1.82 34.81 13.88
CA ASP A 343 -1.36 33.97 14.99
C ASP A 343 -1.71 34.55 16.38
N ALA A 344 -1.60 35.88 16.54
CA ALA A 344 -1.95 36.56 17.79
C ALA A 344 -3.45 36.47 18.15
N ALA A 345 -4.35 36.29 17.19
CA ALA A 345 -5.78 36.04 17.44
C ALA A 345 -6.00 34.60 17.93
N TYR A 346 -5.37 33.61 17.29
CA TYR A 346 -5.44 32.21 17.75
C TYR A 346 -4.81 32.04 19.14
N THR A 347 -3.66 32.67 19.43
CA THR A 347 -3.04 32.65 20.76
C THR A 347 -3.99 33.22 21.82
N ARG A 348 -4.58 34.40 21.59
CA ARG A 348 -5.55 35.01 22.53
C ARG A 348 -6.73 34.08 22.83
N PHE A 349 -7.28 33.41 21.82
CA PHE A 349 -8.39 32.47 22.01
C PHE A 349 -7.96 31.24 22.84
N VAL A 350 -6.78 30.67 22.57
CA VAL A 350 -6.23 29.57 23.40
C VAL A 350 -5.97 30.02 24.84
N THR A 351 -5.47 31.25 25.05
CA THR A 351 -5.30 31.84 26.39
C THR A 351 -6.65 32.00 27.11
N GLN A 352 -7.71 32.43 26.40
CA GLN A 352 -9.06 32.53 26.96
C GLN A 352 -9.57 31.16 27.45
N LEU A 353 -9.53 30.13 26.61
CA LEU A 353 -9.89 28.76 26.99
C LEU A 353 -9.10 28.23 28.20
N GLN A 354 -7.85 28.66 28.35
CA GLN A 354 -7.01 28.30 29.50
C GLN A 354 -7.39 29.06 30.78
N GLN A 355 -7.80 30.33 30.68
CA GLN A 355 -8.32 31.12 31.79
C GLN A 355 -9.68 30.61 32.27
N ASP A 356 -10.56 30.22 31.33
CA ASP A 356 -11.83 29.52 31.60
C ASP A 356 -11.63 28.11 32.17
N GLY A 357 -10.38 27.62 32.18
CA GLY A 357 -10.00 26.34 32.78
C GLY A 357 -10.32 25.10 31.94
N LEU A 358 -10.77 25.27 30.70
CA LEU A 358 -11.17 24.20 29.79
C LEU A 358 -10.00 23.37 29.24
N LEU A 359 -8.75 23.78 29.54
CA LEU A 359 -7.51 23.16 29.06
C LEU A 359 -6.61 22.61 30.18
N LYS A 360 -7.14 22.42 31.40
CA LYS A 360 -6.40 21.89 32.57
C LYS A 360 -5.98 20.42 32.44
N GLY A 361 -6.62 19.67 31.55
CA GLY A 361 -6.41 18.23 31.37
C GLY A 361 -7.16 17.35 32.39
N ASP A 362 -8.17 17.91 33.05
CA ASP A 362 -9.12 17.26 33.97
C ASP A 362 -10.38 16.76 33.22
N ASP A 363 -11.37 16.25 33.97
CA ASP A 363 -12.63 15.73 33.42
C ASP A 363 -13.46 16.83 32.71
N ILE A 364 -13.31 18.08 33.14
CA ILE A 364 -13.84 19.30 32.49
C ILE A 364 -13.25 19.41 31.08
N SER A 365 -11.93 19.28 30.97
CA SER A 365 -11.20 19.31 29.69
C SER A 365 -11.56 18.14 28.77
N GLU A 366 -11.73 16.92 29.32
CA GLU A 366 -12.25 15.78 28.54
C GLU A 366 -13.66 16.06 28.01
N ARG A 367 -14.56 16.56 28.86
CA ARG A 367 -15.93 16.91 28.48
C ARG A 367 -15.97 17.97 27.38
N PHE A 368 -15.11 19.00 27.48
CA PHE A 368 -14.94 20.03 26.45
C PHE A 368 -14.55 19.43 25.09
N PHE A 369 -13.47 18.64 25.02
CA PHE A 369 -13.04 18.03 23.76
C PHE A 369 -14.05 17.00 23.20
N ARG A 370 -14.81 16.31 24.06
CA ARG A 370 -15.88 15.42 23.60
C ARG A 370 -17.00 16.19 22.92
N ILE A 371 -17.49 17.26 23.55
CA ILE A 371 -18.55 18.10 22.98
C ILE A 371 -18.08 18.77 21.68
N LEU A 372 -16.82 19.22 21.60
CA LEU A 372 -16.23 19.71 20.35
C LEU A 372 -16.22 18.65 19.24
N THR A 373 -15.88 17.40 19.58
CA THR A 373 -15.92 16.27 18.62
C THR A 373 -17.36 16.01 18.15
N GLU A 374 -18.31 15.92 19.08
CA GLU A 374 -19.74 15.68 18.80
C GLU A 374 -20.33 16.81 17.92
N LEU A 375 -20.03 18.08 18.22
CA LEU A 375 -20.43 19.24 17.40
C LEU A 375 -19.78 19.26 16.02
N ALA A 376 -18.46 19.06 15.92
CA ALA A 376 -17.74 19.14 14.66
C ALA A 376 -18.19 18.06 13.66
N VAL A 377 -18.43 16.84 14.15
CA VAL A 377 -19.00 15.73 13.37
C VAL A 377 -20.44 16.04 12.98
N THR A 378 -21.28 16.48 13.91
CA THR A 378 -22.68 16.84 13.61
C THR A 378 -22.77 17.90 12.53
N HIS A 379 -22.02 19.00 12.65
CA HIS A 379 -22.01 20.08 11.63
C HIS A 379 -21.48 19.62 10.27
N SER A 380 -20.63 18.59 10.21
CA SER A 380 -20.17 18.03 8.92
C SER A 380 -21.21 17.16 8.21
N LEU A 381 -22.13 16.55 8.97
CA LEU A 381 -23.17 15.63 8.49
C LEU A 381 -24.54 16.31 8.33
N VAL A 382 -24.82 17.43 8.99
CA VAL A 382 -26.13 18.13 8.89
C VAL A 382 -26.46 18.62 7.47
N SER A 383 -25.46 18.77 6.58
CA SER A 383 -25.68 18.95 5.14
C SER A 383 -26.45 17.80 4.46
N GLU A 384 -26.55 16.62 5.09
CA GLU A 384 -27.35 15.48 4.62
C GLU A 384 -28.86 15.65 4.92
N GLN A 385 -29.27 16.56 5.81
CA GLN A 385 -30.63 16.61 6.37
C GLN A 385 -31.53 17.74 5.85
N ILE A 386 -31.00 18.72 5.10
CA ILE A 386 -31.79 19.87 4.60
C ILE A 386 -32.34 19.60 3.18
N VAL A 387 -32.88 18.41 2.96
CA VAL A 387 -33.76 18.10 1.81
C VAL A 387 -35.20 18.10 2.32
N ALA A 388 -35.94 19.16 2.02
CA ALA A 388 -37.28 19.36 2.56
C ALA A 388 -38.29 18.31 2.05
N PRO A 389 -39.26 17.88 2.88
CA PRO A 389 -40.32 16.96 2.48
C PRO A 389 -41.37 17.67 1.59
N GLY A 390 -40.99 18.02 0.36
CA GLY A 390 -41.86 18.73 -0.58
C GLY A 390 -41.12 19.33 -1.78
N GLY A 391 -40.64 18.48 -2.70
CA GLY A 391 -40.00 18.93 -3.93
C GLY A 391 -39.86 17.80 -4.95
N SER A 392 -40.73 17.79 -5.97
CA SER A 392 -40.73 16.76 -7.02
C SER A 392 -39.73 17.07 -8.12
N SER A 393 -38.48 16.66 -7.95
CA SER A 393 -37.44 16.71 -9.00
C SER A 393 -36.74 15.36 -9.14
N GLN A 394 -36.92 14.72 -10.30
CA GLN A 394 -36.17 13.51 -10.65
C GLN A 394 -34.72 13.88 -11.00
N GLN A 395 -33.84 13.82 -10.01
CA GLN A 395 -32.40 13.71 -10.23
C GLN A 395 -31.91 12.37 -9.66
N SER A 396 -30.89 11.81 -10.29
CA SER A 396 -30.20 10.61 -9.83
C SER A 396 -29.61 10.82 -8.43
N PRO A 397 -29.38 9.75 -7.64
CA PRO A 397 -28.89 9.87 -6.27
C PRO A 397 -27.48 10.45 -6.21
N GLN A 398 -27.38 11.77 -6.10
CA GLN A 398 -26.15 12.49 -5.82
C GLN A 398 -25.63 12.07 -4.45
N GLN A 399 -24.32 11.86 -4.31
CA GLN A 399 -23.75 11.46 -3.02
C GLN A 399 -23.90 12.58 -1.98
N PRO A 400 -24.12 12.23 -0.69
CA PRO A 400 -24.23 13.21 0.38
C PRO A 400 -22.99 14.11 0.49
N HIS A 401 -23.21 15.42 0.40
CA HIS A 401 -22.15 16.42 0.35
C HIS A 401 -21.70 16.83 1.76
N ILE A 402 -20.76 16.07 2.32
CA ILE A 402 -20.17 16.31 3.65
C ILE A 402 -19.37 17.61 3.67
N SER A 403 -19.61 18.48 4.66
CA SER A 403 -18.85 19.72 4.85
C SER A 403 -17.72 19.55 5.86
N TYR A 404 -16.47 19.54 5.41
CA TYR A 404 -15.32 19.37 6.30
C TYR A 404 -14.92 20.63 7.09
N PHE A 405 -15.55 21.79 6.86
CA PHE A 405 -15.13 23.06 7.47
C PHE A 405 -15.14 23.05 9.01
N SER A 406 -16.12 22.39 9.64
CA SER A 406 -16.18 22.22 11.09
C SER A 406 -15.07 21.32 11.62
N ILE A 407 -14.77 20.23 10.91
CA ILE A 407 -13.71 19.28 11.25
C ILE A 407 -12.33 19.92 11.10
N ASP A 408 -12.10 20.65 10.01
CA ASP A 408 -10.84 21.36 9.74
C ASP A 408 -10.61 22.49 10.75
N SER A 409 -11.67 23.22 11.12
CA SER A 409 -11.64 24.21 12.19
C SER A 409 -11.31 23.58 13.55
N TYR A 410 -11.97 22.47 13.92
CA TYR A 410 -11.66 21.75 15.17
C TYR A 410 -10.23 21.17 15.17
N ALA A 411 -9.77 20.65 14.03
CA ALA A 411 -8.42 20.15 13.88
C ALA A 411 -7.38 21.24 14.18
N LYS A 412 -7.55 22.42 13.57
CA LYS A 412 -6.74 23.61 13.78
C LYS A 412 -6.77 24.12 15.23
N LEU A 413 -7.92 24.05 15.93
CA LEU A 413 -8.00 24.41 17.35
C LEU A 413 -7.07 23.54 18.20
N VAL A 414 -7.12 22.23 18.03
CA VAL A 414 -6.26 21.28 18.76
C VAL A 414 -4.78 21.51 18.47
N VAL A 415 -4.42 21.79 17.20
CA VAL A 415 -3.04 22.14 16.82
C VAL A 415 -2.59 23.42 17.52
N MET A 416 -3.42 24.47 17.57
CA MET A 416 -3.09 25.72 18.26
C MET A 416 -3.01 25.56 19.78
N VAL A 417 -3.88 24.74 20.40
CA VAL A 417 -3.75 24.34 21.82
C VAL A 417 -2.39 23.67 22.08
N LEU A 418 -2.02 22.66 21.27
CA LEU A 418 -0.73 21.96 21.43
C LEU A 418 0.51 22.83 21.06
N LYS A 419 0.32 23.89 20.28
CA LYS A 419 1.32 24.91 19.95
C LYS A 419 1.55 25.89 21.10
N TYR A 420 0.49 26.35 21.78
CA TYR A 420 0.57 27.46 22.75
C TYR A 420 0.41 27.08 24.24
N SER A 421 -0.19 25.94 24.62
CA SER A 421 -0.28 25.52 26.05
C SER A 421 1.08 25.13 26.70
N VAL A 422 2.18 25.38 26.00
CA VAL A 422 3.54 24.94 26.31
C VAL A 422 4.21 25.82 27.37
N GLU A 423 3.87 27.11 27.40
CA GLU A 423 4.51 28.11 28.26
C GLU A 423 4.15 27.93 29.75
N ILE A 424 3.15 27.09 30.06
CA ILE A 424 2.56 26.94 31.40
C ILE A 424 2.58 25.49 31.91
N THR A 425 2.58 24.47 31.03
CA THR A 425 2.52 23.05 31.46
C THR A 425 3.44 22.15 30.61
N PRO A 426 4.40 21.39 31.21
CA PRO A 426 5.52 20.79 30.49
C PRO A 426 5.22 19.46 29.75
N ASN A 427 3.97 19.22 29.31
CA ASN A 427 3.57 17.87 28.86
C ASN A 427 2.57 17.85 27.68
N LYS A 428 2.98 18.38 26.52
CA LYS A 428 2.20 18.35 25.26
C LYS A 428 1.63 16.96 24.94
N ALA A 429 2.46 15.92 25.11
CA ALA A 429 2.10 14.53 24.78
C ALA A 429 0.95 13.99 25.65
N SER A 430 0.83 14.44 26.90
CA SER A 430 -0.29 14.09 27.79
C SER A 430 -1.61 14.70 27.31
N ILE A 431 -1.61 15.97 26.90
CA ILE A 431 -2.80 16.65 26.35
C ILE A 431 -3.22 15.97 25.03
N LEU A 432 -2.28 15.75 24.11
CA LEU A 432 -2.54 15.01 22.86
C LEU A 432 -3.11 13.61 23.14
N SER A 433 -2.52 12.85 24.06
CA SER A 433 -3.00 11.51 24.42
C SER A 433 -4.42 11.53 24.98
N LYS A 434 -4.80 12.57 25.73
CA LYS A 434 -6.18 12.75 26.22
C LYS A 434 -7.15 13.09 25.10
N ILE A 435 -6.82 14.04 24.21
CA ILE A 435 -7.65 14.38 23.04
C ILE A 435 -7.86 13.17 22.13
N LEU A 436 -6.79 12.43 21.82
CA LEU A 436 -6.88 11.17 21.07
C LEU A 436 -7.76 10.15 21.80
N SER A 437 -7.60 9.98 23.12
CA SER A 437 -8.41 9.02 23.91
C SER A 437 -9.90 9.38 23.93
N VAL A 438 -10.24 10.68 23.99
CA VAL A 438 -11.61 11.17 23.87
C VAL A 438 -12.16 10.91 22.48
N THR A 439 -11.39 11.20 21.43
CA THR A 439 -11.78 10.94 20.03
C THR A 439 -12.02 9.45 19.77
N VAL A 440 -11.15 8.58 20.30
CA VAL A 440 -11.29 7.12 20.25
C VAL A 440 -12.58 6.66 20.93
N ARG A 441 -12.90 7.18 22.12
CA ARG A 441 -14.18 6.89 22.80
C ARG A 441 -15.39 7.38 22.01
N SER A 442 -15.32 8.58 21.43
CA SER A 442 -16.38 9.14 20.59
C SER A 442 -16.65 8.27 19.35
N ILE A 443 -15.61 7.77 18.68
CA ILE A 443 -15.74 6.87 17.52
C ILE A 443 -16.34 5.52 17.93
N GLN A 444 -15.87 4.92 19.03
CA GLN A 444 -16.39 3.64 19.52
C GLN A 444 -17.88 3.75 19.91
N LYS A 445 -18.27 4.85 20.55
CA LYS A 445 -19.67 5.17 20.87
C LYS A 445 -20.50 5.37 19.60
N ASP A 446 -20.07 6.25 18.69
CA ASP A 446 -20.82 6.60 17.48
C ASP A 446 -21.03 5.39 16.54
N ALA A 447 -20.03 4.50 16.47
CA ALA A 447 -20.12 3.26 15.70
C ALA A 447 -21.10 2.23 16.33
N GLU A 448 -21.14 2.09 17.66
CA GLU A 448 -22.13 1.23 18.33
C GLU A 448 -23.54 1.84 18.30
N GLU A 449 -23.68 3.16 18.40
CA GLU A 449 -24.99 3.83 18.37
C GLU A 449 -25.61 3.87 16.96
N LYS A 450 -24.82 4.16 15.91
CA LYS A 450 -25.31 4.26 14.52
C LYS A 450 -25.24 2.96 13.72
N LYS A 451 -24.31 2.06 14.05
CA LYS A 451 -24.10 0.75 13.37
C LYS A 451 -23.94 0.93 11.85
N ALA A 452 -24.95 0.58 11.06
CA ALA A 452 -24.90 0.68 9.59
C ALA A 452 -24.90 2.12 9.06
N SER A 453 -25.32 3.13 9.85
CA SER A 453 -25.24 4.55 9.48
C SER A 453 -24.04 5.28 10.09
N PHE A 454 -23.07 4.56 10.64
CA PHE A 454 -21.80 5.15 11.09
C PHE A 454 -21.00 5.67 9.89
N ASN A 455 -20.68 6.97 9.89
CA ASN A 455 -19.92 7.61 8.82
C ASN A 455 -18.47 7.88 9.28
N PRO A 456 -17.45 7.16 8.77
CA PRO A 456 -16.07 7.34 9.20
C PRO A 456 -15.42 8.63 8.66
N ARG A 457 -15.95 9.24 7.59
CA ARG A 457 -15.27 10.31 6.84
C ARG A 457 -14.90 11.54 7.70
N PRO A 458 -15.76 12.05 8.62
CA PRO A 458 -15.39 13.18 9.49
C PRO A 458 -14.24 12.86 10.45
N TYR A 459 -14.26 11.68 11.08
CA TYR A 459 -13.21 11.23 12.00
C TYR A 459 -11.89 10.95 11.28
N PHE A 460 -11.94 10.43 10.04
CA PHE A 460 -10.77 10.25 9.19
C PHE A 460 -10.11 11.60 8.86
N ARG A 461 -10.93 12.59 8.43
CA ARG A 461 -10.46 13.96 8.17
C ARG A 461 -9.84 14.60 9.41
N LEU A 462 -10.40 14.36 10.59
CA LEU A 462 -9.86 14.87 11.86
C LEU A 462 -8.46 14.29 12.16
N PHE A 463 -8.31 12.96 12.09
CA PHE A 463 -7.01 12.31 12.33
C PHE A 463 -5.96 12.65 11.27
N ILE A 464 -6.32 12.74 9.99
CA ILE A 464 -5.34 13.01 8.92
C ILE A 464 -4.79 14.45 9.00
N ASN A 465 -5.64 15.42 9.37
CA ASN A 465 -5.22 16.80 9.62
C ASN A 465 -4.23 16.85 10.80
N TRP A 466 -4.57 16.24 11.95
CA TRP A 466 -3.66 16.19 13.10
C TRP A 466 -2.35 15.44 12.79
N LEU A 467 -2.40 14.34 12.04
CA LEU A 467 -1.20 13.61 11.60
C LEU A 467 -0.31 14.45 10.68
N TYR A 468 -0.89 15.29 9.83
CA TYR A 468 -0.15 16.22 9.00
C TYR A 468 0.51 17.29 9.88
N ASP A 469 -0.30 18.16 10.49
CA ASP A 469 0.18 19.35 11.22
C ASP A 469 1.16 19.00 12.35
N LEU A 470 0.84 18.00 13.17
CA LEU A 470 1.66 17.62 14.33
C LEU A 470 2.93 16.81 13.97
N THR A 471 3.15 16.51 12.69
CA THR A 471 4.40 15.85 12.23
C THR A 471 5.16 16.66 11.17
N THR A 472 4.71 17.88 10.84
CA THR A 472 5.39 18.80 9.91
C THR A 472 6.01 20.02 10.58
N THR A 473 5.72 20.31 11.86
CA THR A 473 6.34 21.45 12.57
C THR A 473 7.85 21.27 12.75
N ASP A 474 8.61 22.32 12.44
CA ASP A 474 10.07 22.30 12.29
C ASP A 474 10.87 22.00 13.57
N GLY A 475 12.06 21.40 13.37
CA GLY A 475 13.20 21.54 14.30
C GLY A 475 13.63 20.30 15.09
N HIS A 476 14.56 19.52 14.53
CA HIS A 476 15.66 18.80 15.21
C HIS A 476 15.39 17.97 16.49
N HIS A 477 14.14 17.56 16.77
CA HIS A 477 13.77 16.80 17.97
C HIS A 477 13.01 15.51 17.63
N ASP A 478 13.74 14.49 17.17
CA ASP A 478 13.17 13.15 16.88
C ASP A 478 12.44 12.54 18.09
N SER A 479 12.79 12.94 19.31
CA SER A 479 12.14 12.51 20.55
C SER A 479 10.70 13.02 20.70
N SER A 480 10.38 14.24 20.27
CA SER A 480 9.01 14.80 20.38
C SER A 480 8.10 14.22 19.29
N ASN A 481 8.59 14.16 18.04
CA ASN A 481 7.89 13.52 16.93
C ASN A 481 7.57 12.04 17.23
N PHE A 482 8.46 11.33 17.92
CA PHE A 482 8.21 9.96 18.37
C PHE A 482 7.08 9.85 19.40
N GLN A 483 6.99 10.77 20.37
CA GLN A 483 5.89 10.79 21.33
C GLN A 483 4.53 11.05 20.64
N VAL A 484 4.51 11.93 19.63
CA VAL A 484 3.32 12.15 18.79
C VAL A 484 2.94 10.88 18.03
N LEU A 485 3.87 10.29 17.26
CA LEU A 485 3.63 9.09 16.44
C LEU A 485 3.23 7.87 17.28
N THR A 486 3.82 7.68 18.47
CA THR A 486 3.43 6.58 19.37
C THR A 486 2.09 6.81 20.05
N ALA A 487 1.69 8.06 20.32
CA ALA A 487 0.33 8.38 20.78
C ALA A 487 -0.72 8.03 19.70
N PHE A 488 -0.47 8.37 18.44
CA PHE A 488 -1.31 7.94 17.31
C PHE A 488 -1.33 6.41 17.16
N ALA A 489 -0.19 5.73 17.24
CA ALA A 489 -0.13 4.27 17.13
C ALA A 489 -0.86 3.53 18.28
N ASN A 490 -0.96 4.15 19.46
CA ASN A 490 -1.82 3.66 20.55
C ASN A 490 -3.30 3.93 20.27
N ALA A 491 -3.66 5.13 19.80
CA ALA A 491 -5.03 5.47 19.43
C ALA A 491 -5.58 4.56 18.31
N PHE A 492 -4.79 4.33 17.26
CA PHE A 492 -5.16 3.42 16.16
C PHE A 492 -5.26 1.97 16.62
N HIS A 493 -4.40 1.50 17.54
CA HIS A 493 -4.55 0.15 18.09
C HIS A 493 -5.84 0.00 18.91
N MET A 494 -6.25 1.05 19.66
CA MET A 494 -7.54 1.08 20.34
C MET A 494 -8.74 1.16 19.37
N LEU A 495 -8.53 1.58 18.12
CA LEU A 495 -9.52 1.58 17.03
C LEU A 495 -9.33 0.43 16.04
N GLN A 496 -8.59 -0.64 16.40
CA GLN A 496 -8.33 -1.77 15.50
C GLN A 496 -9.63 -2.37 14.90
N PRO A 497 -9.60 -2.91 13.67
CA PRO A 497 -10.82 -3.38 12.99
C PRO A 497 -11.64 -4.42 13.77
N LEU A 498 -10.99 -5.31 14.55
CA LEU A 498 -11.67 -6.23 15.49
C LEU A 498 -12.53 -5.55 16.57
N ARG A 499 -12.32 -4.26 16.82
CA ARG A 499 -13.08 -3.48 17.81
C ARG A 499 -14.09 -2.52 17.17
N VAL A 500 -13.82 -2.03 15.96
CA VAL A 500 -14.72 -1.17 15.19
C VAL A 500 -14.69 -1.59 13.71
N PRO A 501 -15.46 -2.62 13.29
CA PRO A 501 -15.37 -3.16 11.93
C PRO A 501 -15.70 -2.13 10.83
N ALA A 502 -16.67 -1.25 11.07
CA ALA A 502 -17.06 -0.16 10.15
C ALA A 502 -15.99 0.94 9.98
N TRP A 503 -14.93 0.93 10.80
CA TRP A 503 -13.79 1.83 10.71
C TRP A 503 -12.63 1.25 9.87
N SER A 504 -12.69 -0.04 9.50
CA SER A 504 -11.58 -0.81 8.89
C SER A 504 -10.87 -0.15 7.71
N PHE A 505 -11.59 0.42 6.74
CA PHE A 505 -11.00 1.12 5.59
C PHE A 505 -10.26 2.41 6.01
N ALA A 506 -10.93 3.30 6.74
CA ALA A 506 -10.34 4.54 7.25
C ALA A 506 -9.15 4.27 8.19
N TRP A 507 -9.22 3.19 8.97
CA TRP A 507 -8.12 2.69 9.79
C TRP A 507 -6.91 2.29 8.93
N LEU A 508 -7.12 1.51 7.86
CA LEU A 508 -6.05 1.05 6.99
C LEU A 508 -5.40 2.22 6.24
N GLU A 509 -6.18 3.18 5.75
CA GLU A 509 -5.66 4.41 5.15
C GLU A 509 -4.83 5.23 6.14
N LEU A 510 -5.30 5.46 7.38
CA LEU A 510 -4.54 6.19 8.40
C LEU A 510 -3.25 5.48 8.81
N VAL A 511 -3.32 4.16 9.01
CA VAL A 511 -2.16 3.34 9.42
C VAL A 511 -1.14 3.21 8.29
N SER A 512 -1.55 3.21 7.02
CA SER A 512 -0.62 3.17 5.87
C SER A 512 -0.15 4.55 5.38
N HIS A 513 -0.75 5.64 5.86
CA HIS A 513 -0.51 6.97 5.30
C HIS A 513 0.96 7.43 5.38
N ARG A 514 1.42 8.14 4.33
CA ARG A 514 2.78 8.71 4.19
C ARG A 514 3.24 9.61 5.35
N SER A 515 2.32 10.30 6.05
CA SER A 515 2.68 11.09 7.25
C SER A 515 2.83 10.26 8.52
N PHE A 516 2.48 8.97 8.51
CA PHE A 516 2.48 8.11 9.68
C PHE A 516 3.41 6.89 9.52
N MET A 517 3.15 5.98 8.56
CA MET A 517 3.90 4.72 8.43
C MET A 517 5.41 4.94 8.20
N PRO A 518 5.86 5.69 7.17
CA PRO A 518 7.29 5.94 6.96
C PRO A 518 7.94 6.63 8.16
N LYS A 519 7.27 7.67 8.71
CA LYS A 519 7.80 8.43 9.85
C LYS A 519 7.97 7.53 11.09
N LEU A 520 7.00 6.68 11.40
CA LEU A 520 7.07 5.74 12.52
C LEU A 520 8.15 4.67 12.31
N LEU A 521 8.29 4.13 11.09
CA LEU A 521 9.29 3.10 10.77
C LEU A 521 10.74 3.64 10.73
N MET A 522 10.95 4.92 10.38
CA MET A 522 12.27 5.54 10.34
C MET A 522 12.72 6.14 11.68
N CYS A 523 11.80 6.50 12.58
CA CYS A 523 12.10 7.30 13.76
C CYS A 523 12.96 6.58 14.83
N ASN A 524 13.92 7.33 15.40
CA ASN A 524 14.74 6.95 16.57
C ASN A 524 15.37 5.55 16.48
N SER A 525 15.96 5.22 15.33
CA SER A 525 16.63 3.92 15.08
C SER A 525 15.72 2.73 15.38
N GLN A 526 14.65 2.59 14.59
CA GLN A 526 13.71 1.46 14.58
C GLN A 526 12.79 1.35 15.84
N LYS A 527 12.84 2.29 16.80
CA LYS A 527 12.00 2.23 18.01
C LYS A 527 10.48 2.27 17.75
N GLY A 528 10.04 2.73 16.57
CA GLY A 528 8.64 2.68 16.17
C GLY A 528 8.15 1.31 15.66
N TRP A 529 9.06 0.38 15.34
CA TRP A 529 8.72 -0.90 14.73
C TRP A 529 7.76 -1.76 15.58
N PRO A 530 7.92 -1.91 16.91
CA PRO A 530 6.97 -2.70 17.72
C PRO A 530 5.54 -2.13 17.69
N PHE A 531 5.40 -0.82 17.58
CA PHE A 531 4.09 -0.16 17.49
C PHE A 531 3.42 -0.46 16.14
N PHE A 532 4.18 -0.38 15.04
CA PHE A 532 3.67 -0.67 13.71
C PHE A 532 3.41 -2.17 13.49
N GLN A 533 4.25 -3.06 14.03
CA GLN A 533 4.03 -4.50 14.05
C GLN A 533 2.73 -4.86 14.76
N ARG A 534 2.45 -4.25 15.92
CA ARG A 534 1.19 -4.48 16.66
C ARG A 534 -0.04 -4.03 15.88
N LEU A 535 0.07 -2.95 15.09
CA LEU A 535 -1.00 -2.51 14.19
C LEU A 535 -1.19 -3.52 13.05
N LEU A 536 -0.13 -3.91 12.35
CA LEU A 536 -0.21 -4.86 11.24
C LEU A 536 -0.74 -6.24 11.69
N VAL A 537 -0.31 -6.73 12.86
CA VAL A 537 -0.87 -7.94 13.49
C VAL A 537 -2.37 -7.77 13.83
N ALA A 538 -2.81 -6.59 14.27
CA ALA A 538 -4.23 -6.35 14.55
C ALA A 538 -5.12 -6.36 13.28
N LEU A 539 -4.59 -5.90 12.15
CA LEU A 539 -5.23 -6.01 10.84
C LEU A 539 -5.29 -7.47 10.38
N LEU A 540 -4.17 -8.19 10.44
CA LEU A 540 -4.10 -9.59 10.03
C LEU A 540 -5.04 -10.47 10.88
N LYS A 541 -5.12 -10.24 12.20
CA LYS A 541 -6.06 -10.94 13.10
C LYS A 541 -7.54 -10.62 12.84
N PHE A 542 -7.86 -9.48 12.22
CA PHE A 542 -9.23 -9.20 11.79
C PHE A 542 -9.61 -9.98 10.53
N MET A 543 -8.66 -10.11 9.59
CA MET A 543 -8.86 -10.78 8.32
C MET A 543 -8.76 -12.31 8.41
N GLU A 544 -8.01 -12.84 9.38
CA GLU A 544 -7.67 -14.26 9.53
C GLU A 544 -8.87 -15.22 9.34
N PRO A 545 -10.06 -15.03 9.94
CA PRO A 545 -11.18 -15.96 9.78
C PRO A 545 -11.71 -16.03 8.33
N TYR A 546 -11.83 -14.88 7.68
CA TYR A 546 -12.26 -14.77 6.27
C TYR A 546 -11.22 -15.39 5.33
N LEU A 547 -9.95 -15.10 5.61
CA LEU A 547 -8.80 -15.61 4.85
C LEU A 547 -8.61 -17.13 4.97
N ARG A 548 -8.89 -17.71 6.14
CA ARG A 548 -8.78 -19.15 6.40
C ARG A 548 -9.70 -19.96 5.48
N ASN A 549 -10.95 -19.53 5.37
CA ASN A 549 -11.99 -20.20 4.58
C ASN A 549 -12.01 -19.77 3.09
N ALA A 550 -11.21 -18.76 2.71
CA ALA A 550 -11.34 -18.01 1.45
C ALA A 550 -12.73 -17.35 1.25
N GLU A 551 -13.46 -17.13 2.33
CA GLU A 551 -14.77 -16.46 2.35
C GLU A 551 -14.57 -14.94 2.36
N LEU A 552 -14.36 -14.38 1.16
CA LEU A 552 -14.10 -12.95 0.96
C LEU A 552 -15.31 -12.23 0.33
N PRO A 553 -16.23 -11.65 1.14
CA PRO A 553 -17.15 -10.62 0.68
C PRO A 553 -16.41 -9.46 0.00
N GLU A 554 -17.08 -8.70 -0.86
CA GLU A 554 -16.50 -7.57 -1.61
C GLU A 554 -15.67 -6.61 -0.73
N ALA A 555 -16.18 -6.24 0.44
CA ALA A 555 -15.46 -5.40 1.39
C ALA A 555 -14.15 -6.05 1.93
N MET A 556 -14.12 -7.36 2.08
CA MET A 556 -12.92 -8.10 2.53
C MET A 556 -11.92 -8.33 1.40
N ASP A 557 -12.36 -8.51 0.16
CA ASP A 557 -11.48 -8.49 -1.03
C ASP A 557 -10.82 -7.12 -1.21
N LEU A 558 -11.59 -6.03 -1.11
CA LEU A 558 -11.04 -4.66 -1.14
C LEU A 558 -10.05 -4.42 0.01
N LEU A 559 -10.36 -4.90 1.22
CA LEU A 559 -9.44 -4.82 2.36
C LEU A 559 -8.19 -5.69 2.15
N TYR A 560 -8.31 -6.87 1.54
CA TYR A 560 -7.18 -7.74 1.17
C TYR A 560 -6.27 -7.07 0.14
N LYS A 561 -6.83 -6.51 -0.93
CA LYS A 561 -6.10 -5.73 -1.94
C LYS A 561 -5.39 -4.52 -1.32
N GLY A 562 -6.05 -3.83 -0.38
CA GLY A 562 -5.43 -2.78 0.44
C GLY A 562 -4.24 -3.28 1.26
N THR A 563 -4.43 -4.37 2.03
CA THR A 563 -3.39 -4.98 2.86
C THR A 563 -2.20 -5.48 2.04
N MET A 564 -2.44 -6.09 0.88
CA MET A 564 -1.37 -6.51 -0.03
C MET A 564 -0.57 -5.32 -0.59
N ARG A 565 -1.22 -4.19 -0.92
CA ARG A 565 -0.52 -2.95 -1.30
C ARG A 565 0.39 -2.45 -0.18
N VAL A 566 -0.08 -2.46 1.07
CA VAL A 566 0.75 -2.09 2.24
C VAL A 566 1.93 -3.04 2.41
N LEU A 567 1.72 -4.36 2.30
CA LEU A 567 2.80 -5.35 2.40
C LEU A 567 3.84 -5.22 1.27
N LEU A 568 3.43 -4.86 0.05
CA LEU A 568 4.34 -4.60 -1.07
C LEU A 568 5.18 -3.31 -0.86
N VAL A 569 4.58 -2.25 -0.34
CA VAL A 569 5.32 -1.02 0.07
C VAL A 569 6.31 -1.34 1.19
N LEU A 570 5.91 -2.14 2.18
CA LEU A 570 6.82 -2.58 3.25
C LEU A 570 7.97 -3.47 2.73
N LEU A 571 7.72 -4.32 1.73
CA LEU A 571 8.76 -5.14 1.09
C LEU A 571 9.77 -4.28 0.31
N HIS A 572 9.34 -3.19 -0.32
CA HIS A 572 10.21 -2.29 -1.07
C HIS A 572 10.97 -1.31 -0.16
N ASP A 573 10.25 -0.56 0.68
CA ASP A 573 10.80 0.56 1.45
C ASP A 573 11.37 0.15 2.81
N PHE A 574 10.91 -0.98 3.38
CA PHE A 574 11.22 -1.42 4.74
C PHE A 574 11.43 -2.96 4.87
N PRO A 575 12.12 -3.66 3.95
CA PRO A 575 12.21 -5.12 3.99
C PRO A 575 12.83 -5.65 5.29
N GLU A 576 13.73 -4.92 5.95
CA GLU A 576 14.30 -5.32 7.24
C GLU A 576 13.23 -5.41 8.35
N PHE A 577 12.17 -4.60 8.30
CA PHE A 577 11.05 -4.69 9.23
C PHE A 577 10.25 -5.98 8.99
N LEU A 578 10.02 -6.36 7.73
CA LEU A 578 9.40 -7.65 7.42
C LEU A 578 10.34 -8.81 7.79
N CYS A 579 11.66 -8.68 7.62
CA CYS A 579 12.65 -9.70 8.00
C CYS A 579 12.59 -10.04 9.49
N ASP A 580 12.64 -9.02 10.34
CA ASP A 580 12.77 -9.16 11.80
C ASP A 580 11.46 -9.64 12.46
N TYR A 581 10.31 -9.33 11.85
CA TYR A 581 8.98 -9.67 12.36
C TYR A 581 8.24 -10.77 11.57
N HIS A 582 8.84 -11.34 10.52
CA HIS A 582 8.23 -12.37 9.65
C HIS A 582 7.50 -13.48 10.43
N PHE A 583 8.11 -13.97 11.52
CA PHE A 583 7.55 -14.99 12.40
C PHE A 583 6.20 -14.55 12.95
N SER A 584 6.13 -13.38 13.61
CA SER A 584 4.88 -12.86 14.18
C SER A 584 3.77 -12.55 13.16
N PHE A 585 4.10 -12.37 11.88
CA PHE A 585 3.11 -12.24 10.82
C PHE A 585 2.65 -13.60 10.27
N CYS A 586 3.59 -14.52 10.02
CA CYS A 586 3.28 -15.87 9.53
C CYS A 586 2.53 -16.72 10.57
N ASP A 587 2.64 -16.37 11.86
CA ASP A 587 1.88 -16.96 12.95
C ASP A 587 0.40 -16.57 12.97
N VAL A 588 0.03 -15.50 12.26
CA VAL A 588 -1.34 -14.97 12.16
C VAL A 588 -1.95 -15.19 10.77
N ILE A 589 -1.15 -15.09 9.71
CA ILE A 589 -1.61 -15.29 8.34
C ILE A 589 -1.86 -16.80 8.09
N PRO A 590 -3.07 -17.23 7.67
CA PRO A 590 -3.37 -18.63 7.37
C PRO A 590 -2.39 -19.26 6.36
N SER A 591 -2.22 -20.59 6.42
CA SER A 591 -1.41 -21.33 5.45
C SER A 591 -1.95 -21.25 4.02
N SER A 592 -3.27 -21.11 3.84
CA SER A 592 -3.92 -20.85 2.54
C SER A 592 -3.48 -19.54 1.88
N CYS A 593 -3.03 -18.54 2.65
CA CYS A 593 -2.66 -17.21 2.14
C CYS A 593 -1.22 -17.16 1.61
N ILE A 594 -0.89 -18.08 0.70
CA ILE A 594 0.46 -18.31 0.19
C ILE A 594 1.12 -17.03 -0.34
N GLN A 595 0.45 -16.26 -1.21
CA GLN A 595 1.05 -15.03 -1.78
C GLN A 595 1.36 -13.99 -0.70
N MET A 596 0.49 -13.84 0.31
CA MET A 596 0.70 -12.91 1.43
C MET A 596 1.87 -13.35 2.32
N ARG A 597 2.00 -14.65 2.60
CA ARG A 597 3.17 -15.22 3.28
C ARG A 597 4.44 -15.01 2.45
N ASN A 598 4.41 -15.28 1.14
CA ASN A 598 5.55 -15.12 0.24
C ASN A 598 6.09 -13.68 0.20
N VAL A 599 5.22 -12.65 0.15
CA VAL A 599 5.65 -11.24 0.19
C VAL A 599 6.48 -10.94 1.44
N ILE A 600 6.11 -11.51 2.60
CA ILE A 600 6.84 -11.33 3.87
C ILE A 600 8.11 -12.19 3.93
N LEU A 601 8.03 -13.45 3.47
CA LEU A 601 9.15 -14.40 3.50
C LEU A 601 10.23 -14.12 2.44
N SER A 602 9.90 -13.37 1.39
CA SER A 602 10.83 -12.89 0.36
C SER A 602 11.58 -11.62 0.77
N ALA A 603 11.26 -11.01 1.91
CA ALA A 603 12.00 -9.85 2.41
C ALA A 603 13.43 -10.25 2.82
N PHE A 604 14.41 -9.39 2.49
CA PHE A 604 15.82 -9.57 2.82
C PHE A 604 16.51 -8.22 3.10
N PRO A 605 17.63 -8.17 3.85
CA PRO A 605 18.32 -6.91 4.14
C PRO A 605 18.90 -6.26 2.88
N ARG A 606 18.63 -4.97 2.64
CA ARG A 606 18.99 -4.27 1.38
C ARG A 606 20.47 -4.26 1.03
N ASN A 607 21.34 -4.41 2.02
CA ASN A 607 22.79 -4.46 1.81
C ASN A 607 23.30 -5.85 1.36
N MET A 608 22.44 -6.88 1.34
CA MET A 608 22.76 -8.21 0.85
C MET A 608 22.53 -8.31 -0.66
N ARG A 609 23.47 -8.93 -1.39
CA ARG A 609 23.29 -9.32 -2.78
C ARG A 609 22.89 -10.79 -2.83
N LEU A 610 21.65 -11.08 -3.24
CA LEU A 610 21.21 -12.46 -3.44
C LEU A 610 21.91 -13.08 -4.66
N PRO A 611 22.53 -14.27 -4.54
CA PRO A 611 22.94 -15.07 -5.70
C PRO A 611 21.69 -15.52 -6.46
N ASP A 612 21.71 -15.52 -7.80
CA ASP A 612 20.59 -16.05 -8.59
C ASP A 612 20.49 -17.59 -8.42
N PRO A 613 19.37 -18.14 -7.90
CA PRO A 613 19.18 -19.59 -7.77
C PRO A 613 19.29 -20.37 -9.09
N SER A 614 19.10 -19.69 -10.22
CA SER A 614 19.22 -20.24 -11.58
C SER A 614 20.68 -20.52 -11.98
N THR A 615 21.65 -19.98 -11.23
CA THR A 615 23.09 -20.07 -11.56
C THR A 615 23.57 -21.53 -11.62
N PRO A 616 24.10 -22.01 -12.76
CA PRO A 616 24.62 -23.38 -12.86
C PRO A 616 25.75 -23.63 -11.85
N ASN A 617 25.66 -24.77 -11.13
CA ASN A 617 26.65 -25.19 -10.13
C ASN A 617 26.88 -24.18 -8.98
N LEU A 618 25.85 -23.43 -8.57
CA LEU A 618 25.90 -22.53 -7.42
C LEU A 618 26.28 -23.28 -6.13
N LYS A 619 27.50 -23.05 -5.64
CA LYS A 619 28.01 -23.68 -4.41
C LYS A 619 27.51 -22.95 -3.17
N ILE A 620 26.31 -23.30 -2.73
CA ILE A 620 25.62 -22.72 -1.57
C ILE A 620 26.53 -22.73 -0.32
N ASP A 621 27.24 -23.83 -0.07
CA ASP A 621 28.11 -24.01 1.10
C ASP A 621 29.35 -23.08 1.13
N LEU A 622 29.62 -22.32 0.07
CA LEU A 622 30.69 -21.32 0.02
C LEU A 622 30.21 -19.88 0.29
N LEU A 623 28.90 -19.66 0.45
CA LEU A 623 28.34 -18.35 0.79
C LEU A 623 28.63 -18.04 2.26
N ALA A 624 29.24 -16.89 2.56
CA ALA A 624 29.57 -16.52 3.94
C ALA A 624 28.32 -16.32 4.81
N GLU A 625 27.23 -15.88 4.19
CA GLU A 625 25.95 -15.55 4.79
C GLU A 625 25.30 -16.76 5.49
N ILE A 626 25.51 -17.99 5.00
CA ILE A 626 24.93 -19.21 5.62
C ILE A 626 25.50 -19.52 7.01
N SER A 627 26.60 -18.87 7.41
CA SER A 627 27.14 -18.98 8.76
C SER A 627 26.55 -17.95 9.72
N ILE A 628 25.77 -16.98 9.22
CA ILE A 628 25.24 -15.84 9.98
C ILE A 628 23.75 -16.08 10.30
N ALA A 629 23.38 -15.94 11.58
CA ALA A 629 21.99 -16.03 12.00
C ALA A 629 21.19 -14.78 11.59
N PRO A 630 19.94 -14.93 11.11
CA PRO A 630 19.07 -13.79 10.81
C PRO A 630 18.63 -13.09 12.10
N ARG A 631 18.44 -11.76 12.04
CA ARG A 631 17.88 -11.00 13.16
C ARG A 631 16.38 -11.30 13.29
N ILE A 632 15.92 -11.37 14.54
CA ILE A 632 14.53 -11.68 14.91
C ILE A 632 14.14 -10.73 16.04
N MET A 633 12.98 -10.08 15.92
CA MET A 633 12.39 -9.20 16.94
C MET A 633 11.01 -9.70 17.44
N SER A 634 10.59 -10.88 17.00
CA SER A 634 9.38 -11.58 17.47
C SER A 634 9.68 -12.39 18.74
N ASP A 635 8.69 -12.56 19.63
CA ASP A 635 8.77 -13.57 20.69
C ASP A 635 8.52 -14.96 20.11
N VAL A 636 9.60 -15.69 19.82
CA VAL A 636 9.58 -17.06 19.28
C VAL A 636 9.42 -18.13 20.36
N ASP A 637 9.57 -17.78 21.63
CA ASP A 637 9.48 -18.70 22.76
C ASP A 637 8.08 -18.72 23.40
N GLY A 638 7.28 -17.67 23.20
CA GLY A 638 6.07 -17.38 23.97
C GLY A 638 5.08 -18.56 24.05
N ALA A 639 4.83 -19.23 22.93
CA ALA A 639 3.95 -20.41 22.91
C ALA A 639 4.55 -21.57 23.75
N LEU A 640 5.83 -21.90 23.55
CA LEU A 640 6.56 -22.94 24.29
C LEU A 640 6.59 -22.65 25.80
N LYS A 641 6.76 -21.39 26.20
CA LYS A 641 6.70 -20.95 27.61
C LYS A 641 5.28 -21.10 28.18
N SER A 642 4.25 -20.67 27.44
CA SER A 642 2.85 -20.75 27.90
C SER A 642 2.35 -22.18 28.10
N LYS A 643 2.85 -23.13 27.31
CA LYS A 643 2.53 -24.57 27.40
C LYS A 643 3.60 -25.37 28.17
N GLN A 644 4.54 -24.69 28.86
CA GLN A 644 5.66 -25.25 29.65
C GLN A 644 6.67 -26.14 28.89
N LEU A 645 6.43 -26.39 27.60
CA LEU A 645 7.18 -27.30 26.72
C LEU A 645 8.65 -26.89 26.52
N LYS A 646 9.01 -25.61 26.71
CA LYS A 646 10.39 -25.13 26.49
C LYS A 646 11.42 -25.91 27.33
N THR A 647 11.14 -26.12 28.61
CA THR A 647 12.05 -26.82 29.52
C THR A 647 12.23 -28.28 29.11
N GLU A 648 11.15 -28.94 28.69
CA GLU A 648 11.21 -30.33 28.21
C GLU A 648 12.07 -30.45 26.94
N VAL A 649 11.94 -29.52 25.99
CA VAL A 649 12.79 -29.45 24.79
C VAL A 649 14.25 -29.21 25.18
N ASP A 650 14.51 -28.27 26.10
CA ASP A 650 15.84 -27.95 26.61
C ASP A 650 16.49 -29.12 27.38
N GLU A 651 15.72 -30.02 27.97
CA GLU A 651 16.19 -31.24 28.63
C GLU A 651 16.41 -32.37 27.63
N TYR A 652 15.44 -32.62 26.74
CA TYR A 652 15.53 -33.65 25.70
C TYR A 652 16.73 -33.44 24.77
N LEU A 653 16.96 -32.20 24.29
CA LEU A 653 18.11 -31.85 23.45
C LEU A 653 19.48 -32.06 24.14
N LYS A 654 19.51 -32.16 25.48
CA LYS A 654 20.74 -32.42 26.25
C LYS A 654 20.87 -33.88 26.67
N ARG A 655 19.76 -34.56 26.96
CA ARG A 655 19.68 -35.94 27.45
C ARG A 655 18.41 -36.61 26.89
N PRO A 656 18.48 -37.19 25.68
CA PRO A 656 17.32 -37.87 25.08
C PRO A 656 17.07 -39.27 25.65
N GLU A 657 18.09 -39.89 26.25
CA GLU A 657 18.02 -41.25 26.82
C GLU A 657 16.95 -41.38 27.91
N GLY A 658 16.04 -42.35 27.74
CA GLY A 658 14.98 -42.65 28.71
C GLY A 658 13.80 -41.66 28.73
N SER A 659 13.76 -40.67 27.83
CA SER A 659 12.70 -39.65 27.80
C SER A 659 11.46 -40.10 27.01
N SER A 660 10.26 -39.91 27.58
CA SER A 660 8.97 -40.06 26.87
C SER A 660 8.61 -38.84 26.02
N PHE A 661 9.44 -37.79 26.00
CA PHE A 661 9.12 -36.52 25.35
C PHE A 661 8.56 -36.69 23.94
N LEU A 662 9.20 -37.50 23.09
CA LEU A 662 8.77 -37.72 21.71
C LEU A 662 7.43 -38.46 21.55
N SER A 663 7.04 -39.36 22.47
CA SER A 663 5.72 -40.01 22.41
C SER A 663 4.60 -39.07 22.84
N ASP A 664 4.91 -38.19 23.80
CA ASP A 664 3.92 -37.34 24.45
C ASP A 664 3.69 -36.04 23.65
N LEU A 665 4.70 -35.62 22.87
CA LEU A 665 4.75 -34.38 22.10
C LEU A 665 3.52 -34.18 21.18
N ASN A 666 3.07 -35.22 20.49
CA ASN A 666 1.92 -35.13 19.59
C ASN A 666 0.64 -34.71 20.31
N GLN A 667 0.42 -35.17 21.54
CA GLN A 667 -0.74 -34.76 22.35
C GLN A 667 -0.56 -33.33 22.87
N LYS A 668 0.68 -32.93 23.21
CA LYS A 668 1.01 -31.57 23.64
C LYS A 668 0.86 -30.52 22.52
N LEU A 669 0.88 -30.94 21.25
CA LEU A 669 0.63 -30.08 20.07
C LEU A 669 -0.86 -29.88 19.73
N LEU A 670 -1.78 -30.61 20.37
CA LEU A 670 -3.22 -30.46 20.13
C LEU A 670 -3.86 -29.32 20.93
N LEU A 671 -4.96 -28.79 20.39
CA LEU A 671 -5.84 -27.84 21.08
C LEU A 671 -6.97 -28.58 21.83
N PRO A 672 -7.41 -28.07 22.99
CA PRO A 672 -8.71 -28.41 23.57
C PRO A 672 -9.84 -28.20 22.55
N GLN A 673 -10.89 -29.03 22.59
CA GLN A 673 -11.96 -29.07 21.57
C GLN A 673 -12.65 -27.71 21.33
N ASN A 674 -12.78 -26.89 22.38
CA ASN A 674 -13.33 -25.53 22.32
C ASN A 674 -12.37 -24.53 21.65
N GLU A 675 -11.06 -24.64 21.88
CA GLU A 675 -10.04 -23.83 21.19
C GLU A 675 -9.94 -24.26 19.71
N ALA A 676 -9.95 -25.57 19.44
CA ALA A 676 -9.88 -26.14 18.10
C ALA A 676 -11.01 -25.66 17.17
N SER A 677 -12.25 -25.59 17.68
CA SER A 677 -13.42 -25.10 16.92
C SER A 677 -13.31 -23.62 16.52
N VAL A 678 -12.51 -22.81 17.23
CA VAL A 678 -12.27 -21.39 16.91
C VAL A 678 -11.04 -21.25 16.00
N ALA A 679 -10.00 -22.05 16.23
CA ALA A 679 -8.80 -22.12 15.42
C ALA A 679 -9.04 -22.73 14.01
N GLY A 680 -10.12 -23.49 13.82
CA GLY A 680 -10.40 -24.19 12.56
C GLY A 680 -9.45 -25.35 12.27
N THR A 681 -8.70 -25.78 13.27
CA THR A 681 -7.70 -26.85 13.24
C THR A 681 -7.64 -27.51 14.61
N ARG A 682 -7.31 -28.79 14.65
CA ARG A 682 -7.09 -29.51 15.92
C ARG A 682 -5.74 -29.19 16.57
N TYR A 683 -4.85 -28.47 15.86
CA TYR A 683 -3.45 -28.25 16.23
C TYR A 683 -3.18 -26.83 16.71
N ASN A 684 -2.27 -26.69 17.68
CA ASN A 684 -1.81 -25.40 18.15
C ASN A 684 -0.72 -24.87 17.20
N VAL A 685 -1.13 -24.21 16.12
CA VAL A 685 -0.22 -23.71 15.07
C VAL A 685 0.90 -22.81 15.63
N PRO A 686 0.65 -21.86 16.57
CA PRO A 686 1.74 -21.10 17.19
C PRO A 686 2.74 -21.92 18.01
N LEU A 687 2.29 -22.99 18.67
CA LEU A 687 3.17 -23.91 19.36
C LEU A 687 4.01 -24.74 18.37
N ILE A 688 3.44 -25.17 17.24
CA ILE A 688 4.20 -25.84 16.16
C ILE A 688 5.24 -24.87 15.57
N ASN A 689 4.84 -23.64 15.23
CA ASN A 689 5.75 -22.61 14.70
C ASN A 689 6.91 -22.34 15.68
N SER A 690 6.60 -22.14 16.97
CA SER A 690 7.61 -21.89 18.01
C SER A 690 8.50 -23.11 18.26
N LEU A 691 7.95 -24.32 18.31
CA LEU A 691 8.71 -25.56 18.50
C LEU A 691 9.71 -25.77 17.37
N VAL A 692 9.24 -25.70 16.11
CA VAL A 692 10.09 -25.83 14.93
C VAL A 692 11.21 -24.80 14.99
N PHE A 693 10.86 -23.52 15.13
CA PHE A 693 11.81 -22.42 15.15
C PHE A 693 12.86 -22.60 16.26
N TYR A 694 12.41 -22.89 17.48
CA TYR A 694 13.27 -23.04 18.67
C TYR A 694 14.26 -24.19 18.54
N VAL A 695 13.80 -25.37 18.08
CA VAL A 695 14.67 -26.55 17.89
C VAL A 695 15.77 -26.26 16.87
N GLY A 696 15.44 -25.63 15.74
CA GLY A 696 16.44 -25.30 14.74
C GLY A 696 17.43 -24.21 15.17
N ILE A 697 17.03 -23.20 15.95
CA ILE A 697 18.01 -22.22 16.45
C ILE A 697 18.96 -22.83 17.48
N GLN A 698 18.52 -23.80 18.30
CA GLN A 698 19.41 -24.52 19.20
C GLN A 698 20.43 -25.37 18.42
N ALA A 699 19.98 -26.11 17.40
CA ALA A 699 20.86 -26.90 16.53
C ALA A 699 21.89 -26.02 15.78
N VAL A 700 21.46 -24.86 15.26
CA VAL A 700 22.35 -23.89 14.57
C VAL A 700 23.38 -23.28 15.53
N GLN A 701 22.99 -22.92 16.76
CA GLN A 701 23.91 -22.37 17.76
C GLN A 701 24.99 -23.39 18.16
N GLN A 702 24.61 -24.66 18.33
CA GLN A 702 25.56 -25.75 18.62
C GLN A 702 26.53 -25.98 17.44
N LEU A 703 26.02 -26.03 16.21
CA LEU A 703 26.82 -26.10 14.97
C LEU A 703 27.86 -24.98 14.87
N GLN A 704 27.51 -23.75 15.28
CA GLN A 704 28.42 -22.61 15.29
C GLN A 704 29.48 -22.71 16.41
N LEU A 705 29.09 -23.14 17.61
CA LEU A 705 30.01 -23.31 18.75
C LEU A 705 31.09 -24.39 18.49
N ASN A 706 30.73 -25.48 17.81
CA ASN A 706 31.67 -26.55 17.49
C ASN A 706 32.70 -26.10 16.44
N LYS A 707 32.26 -25.36 15.41
CA LYS A 707 33.16 -24.72 14.43
C LYS A 707 34.11 -23.69 15.06
N ALA A 708 33.74 -23.09 16.19
CA ALA A 708 34.52 -22.07 16.87
C ALA A 708 35.61 -22.62 17.82
N ASN A 709 35.66 -23.94 18.08
CA ASN A 709 36.62 -24.56 19.00
C ASN A 709 37.48 -25.67 18.32
N PRO A 710 38.50 -25.32 17.50
CA PRO A 710 39.31 -26.30 16.76
C PRO A 710 40.27 -27.16 17.62
N SER A 711 40.21 -27.04 18.95
CA SER A 711 41.19 -27.59 19.90
C SER A 711 41.19 -29.12 20.00
N ALA A 712 40.27 -29.81 19.33
CA ALA A 712 40.16 -31.27 19.31
C ALA A 712 40.53 -31.84 17.93
N SER A 713 41.71 -32.46 17.84
CA SER A 713 42.21 -33.30 16.72
C SER A 713 42.36 -32.66 15.33
N VAL A 714 43.52 -32.04 15.08
CA VAL A 714 43.96 -31.52 13.76
C VAL A 714 44.43 -32.66 12.81
N GLN A 715 43.71 -33.79 12.75
CA GLN A 715 44.14 -34.97 11.96
C GLN A 715 43.04 -35.76 11.21
N GLN A 716 41.76 -35.38 11.28
CA GLN A 716 40.72 -36.01 10.45
C GLN A 716 39.78 -34.98 9.82
N ILE A 717 40.01 -34.66 8.54
CA ILE A 717 39.19 -33.71 7.75
C ILE A 717 37.87 -34.33 7.23
N ASN A 718 37.65 -35.64 7.43
CA ASN A 718 36.52 -36.39 6.86
C ASN A 718 35.42 -36.83 7.85
N HIS A 719 35.54 -36.57 9.16
CA HIS A 719 34.53 -36.98 10.13
C HIS A 719 34.15 -35.86 11.11
N ILE A 720 32.83 -35.63 11.22
CA ILE A 720 32.20 -34.72 12.17
C ILE A 720 32.36 -35.29 13.59
N SER A 721 32.52 -34.43 14.61
CA SER A 721 32.71 -34.90 15.99
C SER A 721 31.49 -35.71 16.48
N PRO A 722 31.69 -36.78 17.29
CA PRO A 722 30.58 -37.59 17.80
C PRO A 722 29.55 -36.78 18.61
N MET A 723 29.98 -35.73 19.31
CA MET A 723 29.10 -34.88 20.12
C MET A 723 28.27 -33.93 19.24
N ASP A 724 28.83 -33.48 18.12
CA ASP A 724 28.17 -32.63 17.13
C ASP A 724 27.07 -33.45 16.43
N ILE A 725 27.40 -34.67 16.00
CA ILE A 725 26.45 -35.62 15.42
C ILE A 725 25.30 -35.90 16.40
N PHE A 726 25.59 -36.06 17.69
CA PHE A 726 24.60 -36.46 18.69
C PHE A 726 23.48 -35.42 18.88
N GLN A 727 23.80 -34.13 19.03
CA GLN A 727 22.77 -33.10 19.28
C GLN A 727 22.09 -32.62 17.99
N ILE A 728 22.79 -32.62 16.84
CA ILE A 728 22.15 -32.46 15.53
C ILE A 728 21.17 -33.60 15.28
N GLY A 729 21.58 -34.84 15.59
CA GLY A 729 20.72 -36.03 15.57
C GLY A 729 19.49 -35.84 16.45
N THR A 730 19.67 -35.50 17.72
CA THR A 730 18.57 -35.29 18.69
C THR A 730 17.57 -34.23 18.22
N ALA A 731 18.02 -33.10 17.67
CA ALA A 731 17.15 -32.08 17.08
C ALA A 731 16.43 -32.59 15.81
N THR A 732 17.14 -33.36 14.98
CA THR A 732 16.60 -33.98 13.77
C THR A 732 15.58 -35.08 14.08
N ASP A 733 15.74 -35.81 15.18
CA ASP A 733 14.83 -36.86 15.61
C ASP A 733 13.52 -36.32 16.19
N ILE A 734 13.48 -35.07 16.67
CA ILE A 734 12.20 -34.36 16.91
C ILE A 734 11.44 -34.22 15.57
N PHE A 735 12.10 -33.72 14.52
CA PHE A 735 11.47 -33.59 13.20
C PHE A 735 11.11 -34.94 12.57
N ARG A 736 11.97 -35.96 12.70
CA ARG A 736 11.73 -37.33 12.23
C ARG A 736 10.53 -37.97 12.95
N SER A 737 10.44 -37.81 14.27
CA SER A 737 9.32 -38.31 15.05
C SER A 737 8.01 -37.64 14.61
N LEU A 738 7.98 -36.30 14.56
CA LEU A 738 6.78 -35.54 14.18
C LEU A 738 6.32 -35.85 12.74
N ILE A 739 7.22 -35.95 11.76
CA ILE A 739 6.82 -36.28 10.38
C ILE A 739 6.32 -37.73 10.23
N THR A 740 6.70 -38.62 11.14
CA THR A 740 6.28 -40.03 11.12
C THR A 740 4.96 -40.26 11.87
N SER A 741 4.66 -39.45 12.88
CA SER A 741 3.60 -39.73 13.87
C SER A 741 2.47 -38.69 13.95
N LEU A 742 2.60 -37.53 13.31
CA LEU A 742 1.47 -36.63 13.04
C LEU A 742 0.61 -37.14 11.87
N ASP A 743 -0.66 -36.75 11.86
CA ASP A 743 -1.55 -36.99 10.72
C ASP A 743 -1.27 -36.02 9.56
N THR A 744 -2.01 -36.17 8.44
CA THR A 744 -1.86 -35.33 7.25
C THR A 744 -1.98 -33.82 7.53
N GLU A 745 -2.84 -33.41 8.47
CA GLU A 745 -3.01 -32.01 8.88
C GLU A 745 -1.80 -31.53 9.69
N GLY A 746 -1.41 -32.29 10.72
CA GLY A 746 -0.25 -31.97 11.56
C GLY A 746 1.07 -31.93 10.76
N ARG A 747 1.27 -32.88 9.82
CA ARG A 747 2.43 -32.88 8.91
C ARG A 747 2.42 -31.68 7.98
N TYR A 748 1.27 -31.29 7.43
CA TYR A 748 1.15 -30.10 6.58
C TYR A 748 1.51 -28.81 7.34
N LEU A 749 1.09 -28.69 8.60
CA LEU A 749 1.43 -27.57 9.49
C LEU A 749 2.91 -27.56 9.87
N LEU A 750 3.49 -28.71 10.24
CA LEU A 750 4.91 -28.89 10.53
C LEU A 750 5.79 -28.47 9.34
N LEU A 751 5.47 -28.97 8.15
CA LEU A 751 6.18 -28.64 6.91
C LEU A 751 6.02 -27.15 6.55
N ASN A 752 4.85 -26.56 6.79
CA ASN A 752 4.65 -25.12 6.62
C ASN A 752 5.53 -24.28 7.57
N ALA A 753 5.68 -24.70 8.83
CA ALA A 753 6.53 -24.03 9.82
C ALA A 753 8.03 -24.12 9.45
N ILE A 754 8.47 -25.25 8.89
CA ILE A 754 9.82 -25.44 8.32
C ILE A 754 10.01 -24.57 7.07
N ALA A 755 9.07 -24.60 6.13
CA ALA A 755 9.13 -23.84 4.87
C ALA A 755 9.09 -22.30 5.09
N ASN A 756 8.51 -21.83 6.20
CA ASN A 756 8.58 -20.43 6.62
C ASN A 756 10.01 -19.95 6.93
N GLN A 757 10.98 -20.85 7.08
CA GLN A 757 12.37 -20.51 7.37
C GLN A 757 13.25 -20.46 6.11
N LEU A 758 12.72 -20.83 4.95
CA LEU A 758 13.44 -20.89 3.66
C LEU A 758 13.51 -19.51 2.97
N ARG A 759 14.08 -18.53 3.67
CA ARG A 759 14.13 -17.10 3.29
C ARG A 759 15.43 -16.75 2.53
N TYR A 760 16.05 -15.61 2.79
CA TYR A 760 17.33 -15.19 2.18
C TYR A 760 18.53 -16.01 2.72
N PRO A 761 19.74 -15.95 2.12
CA PRO A 761 20.94 -16.62 2.65
C PRO A 761 21.21 -16.28 4.12
N ASN A 762 21.01 -17.27 5.00
CA ASN A 762 21.30 -17.20 6.44
C ASN A 762 21.38 -18.63 7.02
N SER A 763 21.90 -18.78 8.24
CA SER A 763 22.13 -20.10 8.86
C SER A 763 20.87 -20.89 9.19
N HIS A 764 19.74 -20.22 9.46
CA HIS A 764 18.46 -20.93 9.63
C HIS A 764 18.01 -21.47 8.26
N THR A 765 18.03 -20.65 7.22
CA THR A 765 17.64 -21.06 5.86
C THR A 765 18.48 -22.22 5.33
N HIS A 766 19.79 -22.25 5.60
CA HIS A 766 20.65 -23.40 5.30
C HIS A 766 20.24 -24.65 6.09
N TYR A 767 20.08 -24.53 7.41
CA TYR A 767 19.64 -25.64 8.27
C TYR A 767 18.28 -26.23 7.87
N TYR A 768 17.26 -25.40 7.65
CA TYR A 768 15.92 -25.89 7.27
C TYR A 768 15.85 -26.39 5.82
N SER A 769 16.72 -25.92 4.92
CA SER A 769 16.89 -26.52 3.59
C SER A 769 17.42 -27.95 3.72
N PHE A 770 18.50 -28.13 4.52
CA PHE A 770 19.02 -29.45 4.86
C PHE A 770 17.96 -30.36 5.51
N ILE A 771 17.22 -29.88 6.52
CA ILE A 771 16.16 -30.67 7.17
C ILE A 771 15.06 -31.05 6.17
N THR A 772 14.63 -30.16 5.27
CA THR A 772 13.61 -30.46 4.27
C THR A 772 14.06 -31.59 3.33
N LEU A 773 15.28 -31.50 2.81
CA LEU A 773 15.87 -32.50 1.91
C LEU A 773 16.18 -33.82 2.64
N TYR A 774 16.57 -33.75 3.91
CA TYR A 774 16.81 -34.90 4.78
C TYR A 774 15.51 -35.68 5.03
N LEU A 775 14.43 -34.99 5.45
CA LEU A 775 13.12 -35.62 5.68
C LEU A 775 12.54 -36.22 4.39
N PHE A 776 12.83 -35.65 3.22
CA PHE A 776 12.46 -36.27 1.93
C PHE A 776 13.27 -37.54 1.65
N SER A 777 14.58 -37.52 1.90
CA SER A 777 15.49 -38.66 1.67
C SER A 777 15.25 -39.84 2.61
N GLU A 778 14.78 -39.57 3.85
CA GLU A 778 14.57 -40.57 4.91
C GLU A 778 13.10 -41.01 5.05
N ALA A 779 12.20 -40.48 4.20
CA ALA A 779 10.78 -40.79 4.24
C ALA A 779 10.50 -42.25 3.90
N THR A 780 9.97 -43.00 4.86
CA THR A 780 9.56 -44.40 4.70
C THR A 780 8.20 -44.57 3.99
N GLN A 781 7.46 -43.48 3.79
CA GLN A 781 6.16 -43.46 3.12
C GLN A 781 6.14 -42.38 2.04
N GLU A 782 5.68 -42.71 0.83
CA GLU A 782 5.65 -41.78 -0.31
C GLU A 782 4.75 -40.55 -0.05
N ILE A 783 3.66 -40.69 0.72
CA ILE A 783 2.80 -39.57 1.14
C ILE A 783 3.57 -38.47 1.89
N THR A 784 4.66 -38.79 2.60
CA THR A 784 5.50 -37.77 3.24
C THR A 784 6.32 -37.00 2.21
N GLN A 785 6.81 -37.67 1.17
CA GLN A 785 7.53 -37.05 0.04
C GLN A 785 6.59 -36.18 -0.80
N GLU A 786 5.36 -36.64 -1.03
CA GLU A 786 4.29 -35.88 -1.67
C GLU A 786 3.96 -34.62 -0.84
N GLN A 787 3.74 -34.73 0.48
CA GLN A 787 3.43 -33.58 1.32
C GLN A 787 4.58 -32.56 1.39
N ILE A 788 5.84 -33.00 1.45
CA ILE A 788 7.01 -32.10 1.35
C ILE A 788 6.99 -31.36 0.00
N THR A 789 6.81 -32.11 -1.09
CA THR A 789 6.78 -31.56 -2.45
C THR A 789 5.65 -30.55 -2.61
N ARG A 790 4.45 -30.87 -2.13
CA ARG A 790 3.27 -29.99 -2.16
C ARG A 790 3.53 -28.66 -1.45
N VAL A 791 4.09 -28.68 -0.24
CA VAL A 791 4.36 -27.44 0.54
C VAL A 791 5.43 -26.57 -0.12
N LEU A 792 6.38 -27.15 -0.86
CA LEU A 792 7.32 -26.39 -1.68
C LEU A 792 6.64 -25.85 -2.96
N LEU A 793 5.90 -26.69 -3.69
CA LEU A 793 5.28 -26.37 -4.96
C LEU A 793 4.17 -25.33 -4.84
N GLU A 794 3.27 -25.46 -3.86
CA GLU A 794 2.17 -24.51 -3.64
C GLU A 794 2.68 -23.08 -3.41
N ARG A 795 3.88 -22.93 -2.84
CA ARG A 795 4.58 -21.66 -2.63
C ARG A 795 5.33 -21.13 -3.86
N LEU A 796 5.49 -21.93 -4.92
CA LEU A 796 6.17 -21.54 -6.17
C LEU A 796 5.20 -21.28 -7.34
N ILE A 797 4.02 -21.91 -7.34
CA ILE A 797 3.00 -21.72 -8.38
C ILE A 797 2.27 -20.37 -8.30
N VAL A 798 2.38 -19.65 -7.17
CA VAL A 798 1.82 -18.30 -7.01
C VAL A 798 2.66 -17.24 -7.72
N ASN A 799 2.04 -16.09 -7.97
CA ASN A 799 2.74 -14.89 -8.43
C ASN A 799 3.92 -14.51 -7.53
N ARG A 800 4.97 -13.95 -8.15
CA ARG A 800 6.16 -13.40 -7.48
C ARG A 800 5.77 -12.35 -6.41
N PRO A 801 6.58 -12.15 -5.36
CA PRO A 801 7.92 -12.71 -5.14
C PRO A 801 7.92 -14.14 -4.61
N HIS A 802 9.07 -14.81 -4.72
CA HIS A 802 9.34 -16.13 -4.16
C HIS A 802 10.55 -16.06 -3.21
N PRO A 803 10.52 -16.71 -2.03
CA PRO A 803 11.67 -16.75 -1.14
C PRO A 803 12.89 -17.44 -1.76
N TRP A 804 14.09 -16.90 -1.55
CA TRP A 804 15.33 -17.42 -2.15
C TRP A 804 15.62 -18.87 -1.76
N GLY A 805 15.54 -19.19 -0.47
CA GLY A 805 15.80 -20.52 0.08
C GLY A 805 14.75 -21.55 -0.35
N LEU A 806 13.51 -21.13 -0.61
CA LEU A 806 12.46 -21.98 -1.16
C LEU A 806 12.83 -22.44 -2.57
N LEU A 807 13.22 -21.49 -3.44
CA LEU A 807 13.73 -21.78 -4.79
C LEU A 807 14.94 -22.72 -4.72
N ILE A 808 15.94 -22.39 -3.91
CA ILE A 808 17.15 -23.20 -3.73
C ILE A 808 16.84 -24.64 -3.28
N THR A 809 15.99 -24.81 -2.26
CA THR A 809 15.63 -26.13 -1.73
C THR A 809 14.87 -26.96 -2.76
N PHE A 810 13.97 -26.34 -3.52
CA PHE A 810 13.22 -27.02 -4.58
C PHE A 810 14.12 -27.37 -5.78
N ILE A 811 15.01 -26.46 -6.20
CA ILE A 811 15.99 -26.69 -7.27
C ILE A 811 16.92 -27.86 -6.92
N GLU A 812 17.42 -27.93 -5.69
CA GLU A 812 18.26 -29.04 -5.22
C GLU A 812 17.48 -30.37 -5.21
N LEU A 813 16.25 -30.37 -4.71
CA LEU A 813 15.38 -31.54 -4.68
C LEU A 813 15.13 -32.15 -6.08
N ILE A 814 14.91 -31.31 -7.10
CA ILE A 814 14.60 -31.76 -8.47
C ILE A 814 15.83 -31.98 -9.36
N LYS A 815 17.00 -31.41 -9.03
CA LYS A 815 18.24 -31.56 -9.82
C LYS A 815 19.18 -32.64 -9.29
N ASN A 816 19.23 -32.88 -7.98
CA ASN A 816 20.19 -33.83 -7.42
C ASN A 816 19.63 -35.27 -7.51
N PRO A 817 20.30 -36.17 -8.28
CA PRO A 817 19.80 -37.54 -8.49
C PRO A 817 19.70 -38.36 -7.20
N ARG A 818 20.37 -37.95 -6.11
CA ARG A 818 20.25 -38.59 -4.79
C ARG A 818 18.80 -38.72 -4.30
N TYR A 819 17.95 -37.73 -4.57
CA TYR A 819 16.56 -37.75 -4.10
C TYR A 819 15.66 -38.61 -4.98
N ASN A 820 16.09 -38.90 -6.21
CA ASN A 820 15.33 -39.63 -7.23
C ASN A 820 13.88 -39.10 -7.33
N PHE A 821 13.76 -37.79 -7.58
CA PHE A 821 12.50 -37.05 -7.52
C PHE A 821 11.56 -37.40 -8.68
N TRP A 822 12.08 -37.40 -9.91
CA TRP A 822 11.29 -37.65 -11.12
C TRP A 822 10.88 -39.12 -11.33
N SER A 823 11.24 -40.03 -10.43
CA SER A 823 10.79 -41.43 -10.45
C SER A 823 9.63 -41.72 -9.48
N ARG A 824 9.10 -40.72 -8.78
CA ARG A 824 8.05 -40.91 -7.77
C ARG A 824 6.68 -41.01 -8.44
N SER A 825 5.76 -41.76 -7.85
CA SER A 825 4.43 -41.96 -8.45
C SER A 825 3.63 -40.66 -8.51
N PHE A 826 3.81 -39.79 -7.51
CA PHE A 826 3.11 -38.50 -7.41
C PHE A 826 3.60 -37.43 -8.39
N THR A 827 4.77 -37.57 -9.05
CA THR A 827 5.17 -36.63 -10.12
C THR A 827 4.47 -36.92 -11.45
N HIS A 828 3.96 -38.16 -11.61
CA HIS A 828 3.35 -38.70 -12.84
C HIS A 828 1.88 -39.08 -12.66
N CYS A 829 1.25 -38.66 -11.56
CA CYS A 829 -0.12 -39.06 -11.22
C CYS A 829 -1.20 -38.44 -12.13
N ALA A 830 -0.90 -37.32 -12.79
CA ALA A 830 -1.74 -36.68 -13.80
C ALA A 830 -0.88 -35.80 -14.74
N PRO A 831 -1.18 -35.73 -16.06
CA PRO A 831 -0.42 -34.90 -17.02
C PRO A 831 -0.41 -33.40 -16.68
N GLU A 832 -1.41 -32.91 -15.95
CA GLU A 832 -1.49 -31.54 -15.45
C GLU A 832 -0.45 -31.27 -14.36
N ILE A 833 -0.18 -32.27 -13.50
CA ILE A 833 0.79 -32.20 -12.41
C ILE A 833 2.23 -32.29 -12.95
N GLU A 834 2.47 -33.18 -13.92
CA GLU A 834 3.74 -33.29 -14.63
C GLU A 834 4.11 -31.96 -15.30
N LYS A 835 3.18 -31.36 -16.08
CA LYS A 835 3.36 -30.03 -16.70
C LYS A 835 3.54 -28.90 -15.68
N LEU A 836 2.93 -29.00 -14.51
CA LEU A 836 3.12 -28.04 -13.42
C LEU A 836 4.55 -28.12 -12.87
N PHE A 837 5.07 -29.33 -12.64
CA PHE A 837 6.45 -29.57 -12.25
C PHE A 837 7.44 -29.09 -13.32
N GLU A 838 7.22 -29.39 -14.60
CA GLU A 838 8.04 -28.85 -15.69
C GLU A 838 8.05 -27.32 -15.71
N SER A 839 6.88 -26.69 -15.57
CA SER A 839 6.71 -25.23 -15.65
C SER A 839 7.45 -24.52 -14.51
N VAL A 840 7.34 -25.04 -13.28
CA VAL A 840 8.08 -24.53 -12.13
C VAL A 840 9.58 -24.83 -12.24
N ALA A 841 9.97 -26.02 -12.69
CA ALA A 841 11.38 -26.34 -12.95
C ALA A 841 12.00 -25.35 -13.96
N ARG A 842 11.31 -25.12 -15.09
CA ARG A 842 11.71 -24.19 -16.15
C ARG A 842 11.79 -22.74 -15.67
N SER A 843 10.84 -22.28 -14.83
CA SER A 843 10.86 -20.93 -14.25
C SER A 843 11.94 -20.73 -13.17
N CYS A 844 12.41 -21.83 -12.57
CA CYS A 844 13.51 -21.88 -11.61
C CYS A 844 14.89 -22.14 -12.25
N GLY A 845 15.03 -22.04 -13.58
CA GLY A 845 16.30 -22.30 -14.26
C GLY A 845 16.77 -23.76 -14.18
N ALA A 846 15.84 -24.71 -14.08
CA ALA A 846 16.12 -26.12 -14.24
C ALA A 846 15.74 -26.57 -15.66
N LYS A 847 16.71 -27.16 -16.37
CA LYS A 847 16.39 -28.07 -17.46
C LYS A 847 16.00 -29.40 -16.83
N VAL A 848 14.82 -29.92 -17.20
CA VAL A 848 14.49 -31.33 -16.94
C VAL A 848 15.51 -32.18 -17.71
N VAL A 849 16.02 -33.24 -17.08
CA VAL A 849 16.90 -34.20 -17.75
C VAL A 849 15.98 -35.19 -18.47
N ASP A 850 16.01 -35.13 -19.80
CA ASP A 850 15.31 -36.08 -20.66
C ASP A 850 16.07 -37.41 -20.63
N GLU A 851 15.65 -38.33 -19.74
CA GLU A 851 16.15 -39.71 -19.72
C GLU A 851 15.58 -40.47 -20.92
N GLY A 852 16.17 -40.20 -22.09
CA GLY A 852 15.77 -40.79 -23.36
C GLY A 852 15.73 -42.31 -23.29
N ILE A 853 14.53 -42.87 -23.42
CA ILE A 853 14.28 -44.31 -23.45
C ILE A 853 15.05 -44.90 -24.63
N SER A 854 16.16 -45.56 -24.34
CA SER A 854 17.00 -46.22 -25.35
C SER A 854 16.35 -47.52 -25.82
N VAL A 855 15.43 -47.38 -26.77
CA VAL A 855 14.88 -48.51 -27.54
C VAL A 855 16.06 -49.24 -28.19
N GLN A 856 16.25 -50.51 -27.82
CA GLN A 856 17.23 -51.39 -28.44
C GLN A 856 16.71 -51.85 -29.82
N ASP A 857 17.00 -51.06 -30.86
CA ASP A 857 16.85 -51.52 -32.25
C ASP A 857 17.86 -52.65 -32.54
N GLY A 858 17.37 -53.89 -32.51
CA GLY A 858 18.17 -55.09 -32.73
C GLY A 858 18.25 -55.48 -34.20
N SER A 859 19.21 -54.93 -34.96
CA SER A 859 19.59 -55.47 -36.27
C SER A 859 20.99 -55.05 -36.76
N HIS A 860 22.03 -55.78 -36.36
CA HIS A 860 22.98 -56.51 -37.24
C HIS A 860 24.21 -57.06 -36.52
#